data_AF-A0A9E7GYH0-F1
#
_entry.id   AF-A0A9E7GYH0-F1
#
_cell.length_a   1.000
_cell.length_b   1.000
_cell.length_c   1.000
_cell.angle_alpha   90.00
_cell.angle_beta   90.00
_cell.angle_gamma   90.00
#
_symmetry.space_group_name_H-M   'P 1'
#
loop_
_entity.id
_entity.type
_entity.pdbx_description
1 polymer ?
#
loop_
_entity_poly.entity_id
_entity_poly.type
_entity_poly.pdbx_seq_one_letter_code
_entity_poly.pdbx_strand_id
1 'polypeptide(L)'
;MLANPTLRHGGRAHPFSSSSPPLFLSSPWRTSLLIASSRVCPFAPFSRSFSSFPSLGWKRRRSRVSASLESVPCEVGGSADDGAGIVSNKFSVEIPFGNRRILVETGHIGRQASASVTVTDGETIVYCSVCLSDVPSEPSDFFPLTVNYQERLSAAGRTSGGFFKREGRAKDHEVFSYDGIHSPDCLAVTAAGIAVALSEVPDTKIIAGVRIGLVGEKFVVNPTTKEMEESELDLIIAGTDSAILMIEGYCNFLTEERLLEAVEIGQVAIREICYEVESLVKKCGKQKLVEAIKLPPIELYRHVEDISGDDLVKALQIKNKIPRRKSLSVIEENVLTILTEEGYVLKEETIGGVEVSEDVYEEEDEDEVIVVDGEVDEGDVHIKPMTRKPVPLLFSEVDVKLVFKEVTSKFLRKRIVEGGKRSDGRSPSEIRPINSQCRLLPRAHGSALFTRGETQSLAVVTLGDKQMAQRIDNLVDTEELKRFYLQYSFPPSCVGEVRRMGAPSRREIGHGILAERALEPILPSEEEFPYTIRVESTITESNGSSSMASVCGGCLALLDAGVPIKNSVAGIAMGMVLDTKEFGGDGTPLILSDISGSEDASGDMDLKVAGDENGITAFQMDIKVGGITLPVMQQALVQARDGRKHVLAEMMKSSPPPSKQLSKYAPLIHVMKVKPDKVNIIIGSGGKKVKSIIEETGVEAIDTQDDGLIKITAKDLSSLEKSKTIIANLTMVPTVGDIYRNCEIKSIAPYGAFVEIAPGREGLCHISELSSTWLAKAEDVVNVGDRVDVKLIEINEKGQLRLSRRALLPDGDLDTSGKPKTSNSIKENIPPQDDLVKIAAKKPLRKDETGQIVDQGENSQKKITVPLKEATSAQGKLSDKSKEKAIKKLTRPVRDGQFVNKQKKSIDKAVTGVVPSEGMVNGEVKTGIPLNYLEMSLQQMETSNQDCSIQRVLQNKDWKVEEIEKLIEKLAKLSKNLQAANEKSKAVTKASDMKAIKQHMQKDIDEVGKIARSAKSKLEELDRDNLASRQKPGCGKGSGVDRSRTATTIALKKKLKERMSEFQTLRETIKQEYQEVVERRVFTVTGNRADEETIDRLIETGNSEQIFQKAIQEQGRGQVMDTLAEIHERHNTVKDLERKLLELQQIFVDMAVLVDAQGEILDNIESQVLGAVDHVQSGTVALQKAKKLQKNSRKWMCIAIIILLLIVIIIVIAVIKPWSKGG
;
A
#
# COMPACT_ATOMS: atom_id res chain seq x y z
N MET A 1 10.71 -43.80 -12.77
CA MET A 1 10.74 -44.98 -13.67
C MET A 1 10.21 -44.57 -15.04
N LEU A 2 10.62 -45.29 -16.11
CA LEU A 2 9.96 -45.56 -17.41
C LEU A 2 8.85 -44.61 -17.94
N ALA A 3 8.75 -44.26 -19.23
CA ALA A 3 9.66 -44.39 -20.39
C ALA A 3 9.17 -43.51 -21.59
N ASN A 4 10.04 -43.27 -22.57
CA ASN A 4 9.74 -42.77 -23.94
C ASN A 4 9.24 -43.95 -24.83
N PRO A 5 8.69 -43.81 -26.09
CA PRO A 5 9.36 -43.09 -27.21
C PRO A 5 8.55 -42.60 -28.48
N THR A 6 9.18 -41.71 -29.29
CA THR A 6 9.14 -41.59 -30.79
C THR A 6 7.83 -41.22 -31.54
N LEU A 7 7.82 -40.67 -32.79
CA LEU A 7 8.81 -40.36 -33.87
C LEU A 7 8.78 -38.84 -34.24
N ARG A 8 9.63 -38.18 -35.06
CA ARG A 8 10.78 -38.46 -35.99
C ARG A 8 10.53 -38.76 -37.50
N HIS A 9 10.33 -37.73 -38.36
CA HIS A 9 10.87 -37.59 -39.75
C HIS A 9 10.66 -36.14 -40.30
N GLY A 10 11.53 -35.52 -41.12
CA GLY A 10 12.94 -35.84 -41.44
C GLY A 10 13.59 -35.07 -42.63
N GLY A 11 14.61 -34.23 -42.38
CA GLY A 11 15.53 -33.63 -43.39
C GLY A 11 15.13 -32.23 -43.92
N ARG A 12 16.01 -31.31 -44.36
CA ARG A 12 17.50 -31.20 -44.58
C ARG A 12 17.83 -29.68 -44.75
N ALA A 13 19.04 -29.10 -44.62
CA ALA A 13 20.38 -29.52 -44.15
C ALA A 13 21.24 -28.26 -43.76
N HIS A 14 22.53 -28.19 -44.17
CA HIS A 14 23.61 -27.23 -43.81
C HIS A 14 24.61 -27.09 -45.00
N PRO A 15 25.82 -26.44 -44.97
CA PRO A 15 26.55 -25.70 -43.89
C PRO A 15 27.23 -24.36 -44.32
N PHE A 16 28.13 -23.83 -43.45
CA PHE A 16 29.15 -22.76 -43.66
C PHE A 16 28.67 -21.29 -43.75
N SER A 17 29.44 -20.26 -43.35
CA SER A 17 30.67 -20.16 -42.52
C SER A 17 30.84 -18.74 -41.91
N SER A 18 31.88 -18.54 -41.09
CA SER A 18 32.15 -17.32 -40.31
C SER A 18 33.04 -16.27 -41.02
N SER A 19 32.74 -14.97 -40.83
CA SER A 19 33.73 -13.88 -40.75
C SER A 19 33.12 -12.59 -40.17
N SER A 20 33.93 -11.55 -39.94
CA SER A 20 33.54 -10.26 -39.35
C SER A 20 34.31 -9.09 -40.04
N PRO A 21 34.24 -7.84 -39.54
CA PRO A 21 33.45 -6.68 -40.01
C PRO A 21 34.33 -5.74 -40.91
N PRO A 22 34.25 -4.37 -40.97
CA PRO A 22 33.26 -3.36 -40.51
C PRO A 22 32.96 -2.14 -41.48
N LEU A 23 32.01 -1.27 -41.07
CA LEU A 23 31.90 0.22 -41.28
C LEU A 23 31.66 0.92 -42.67
N PHE A 24 30.57 1.71 -42.69
CA PHE A 24 30.32 3.09 -43.23
C PHE A 24 30.21 3.51 -44.74
N LEU A 25 29.18 4.36 -44.96
CA LEU A 25 29.06 5.50 -45.94
C LEU A 25 28.96 5.17 -47.46
N SER A 26 28.32 5.97 -48.34
CA SER A 26 27.63 7.27 -48.23
C SER A 26 26.55 7.48 -49.32
N SER A 27 25.75 8.56 -49.20
CA SER A 27 24.69 9.00 -50.14
C SER A 27 25.03 10.27 -50.96
N PRO A 28 24.54 10.42 -52.20
CA PRO A 28 24.12 11.70 -52.81
C PRO A 28 22.63 12.01 -52.49
N TRP A 29 21.96 13.15 -52.76
CA TRP A 29 22.24 14.61 -52.92
C TRP A 29 20.84 15.32 -53.06
N ARG A 30 20.61 16.65 -53.21
CA ARG A 30 21.45 17.84 -53.50
C ARG A 30 20.84 19.16 -52.94
N THR A 31 21.69 20.19 -52.90
CA THR A 31 21.55 21.68 -52.91
C THR A 31 20.30 22.32 -53.55
N SER A 32 19.85 23.57 -53.26
CA SER A 32 20.56 24.88 -53.11
C SER A 32 19.61 25.96 -52.49
N LEU A 33 19.99 27.19 -52.07
CA LEU A 33 21.21 27.79 -51.47
C LEU A 33 20.85 29.22 -50.95
N LEU A 34 21.57 29.77 -49.98
CA LEU A 34 21.48 31.17 -49.49
C LEU A 34 22.46 32.12 -50.18
N ILE A 35 22.09 33.40 -50.36
CA ILE A 35 23.01 34.55 -50.43
C ILE A 35 22.37 35.74 -49.69
N ALA A 36 23.19 36.56 -49.02
CA ALA A 36 22.79 37.84 -48.43
C ALA A 36 23.73 38.97 -48.89
N SER A 37 23.20 40.18 -49.08
CA SER A 37 23.99 41.42 -49.20
C SER A 37 23.11 42.64 -48.90
N SER A 38 23.73 43.83 -48.76
CA SER A 38 23.09 45.06 -48.30
C SER A 38 23.48 46.29 -49.11
N ARG A 39 22.67 47.35 -48.98
CA ARG A 39 22.90 48.79 -49.30
C ARG A 39 22.32 49.37 -50.59
N VAL A 40 21.73 50.57 -50.39
CA VAL A 40 21.72 51.77 -51.26
C VAL A 40 20.77 51.79 -52.49
N CYS A 41 19.83 52.75 -52.44
CA CYS A 41 19.05 53.27 -53.57
C CYS A 41 19.89 54.27 -54.40
N PRO A 42 19.49 54.69 -55.63
CA PRO A 42 18.55 55.84 -55.70
C PRO A 42 17.71 56.02 -57.00
N PHE A 43 16.86 57.06 -56.96
CA PHE A 43 16.24 57.82 -58.06
C PHE A 43 15.14 57.20 -58.97
N ALA A 44 14.29 58.11 -59.47
CA ALA A 44 13.12 57.92 -60.35
C ALA A 44 13.30 58.77 -61.64
N PRO A 45 12.33 58.85 -62.59
CA PRO A 45 11.27 59.90 -62.46
C PRO A 45 9.91 59.70 -63.22
N PHE A 46 8.91 60.50 -62.84
CA PHE A 46 7.88 61.20 -63.66
C PHE A 46 6.90 60.44 -64.64
N SER A 47 5.67 60.92 -64.95
CA SER A 47 4.75 61.91 -64.31
C SER A 47 3.37 62.01 -65.03
N ARG A 48 2.45 62.80 -64.44
CA ARG A 48 1.16 63.37 -64.93
C ARG A 48 -0.13 62.56 -64.66
N SER A 49 -1.26 63.17 -64.24
CA SER A 49 -1.47 64.57 -63.76
C SER A 49 -2.82 64.80 -63.04
N PHE A 50 -2.75 65.52 -61.90
CA PHE A 50 -3.71 66.49 -61.29
C PHE A 50 -5.23 66.19 -61.22
N SER A 51 -5.96 66.53 -60.13
CA SER A 51 -5.72 67.43 -58.97
C SER A 51 -6.30 66.81 -57.67
N SER A 52 -6.47 67.42 -56.48
CA SER A 52 -6.43 68.82 -55.99
C SER A 52 -5.94 68.94 -54.52
N PHE A 53 -6.22 70.05 -53.83
CA PHE A 53 -5.71 70.49 -52.51
C PHE A 53 -6.71 71.52 -51.88
N PRO A 54 -6.55 72.06 -50.63
CA PRO A 54 -5.54 71.86 -49.55
C PRO A 54 -6.16 71.64 -48.13
N SER A 55 -5.48 71.97 -47.01
CA SER A 55 -4.47 71.18 -46.26
C SER A 55 -4.03 71.90 -44.95
N LEU A 56 -3.35 71.17 -44.01
CA LEU A 56 -2.75 71.54 -42.67
C LEU A 56 -3.38 70.69 -41.52
N GLY A 57 -2.68 70.02 -40.58
CA GLY A 57 -1.25 69.83 -40.24
C GLY A 57 -1.09 68.71 -39.16
N TRP A 58 -0.12 68.62 -38.22
CA TRP A 58 1.18 69.30 -38.06
C TRP A 58 2.21 68.57 -37.11
N LYS A 59 2.57 67.29 -37.35
CA LYS A 59 3.83 66.59 -36.89
C LYS A 59 4.06 66.10 -35.41
N ARG A 60 4.50 64.81 -35.34
CA ARG A 60 5.75 64.24 -34.71
C ARG A 60 5.87 63.72 -33.24
N ARG A 61 6.39 62.47 -33.21
CA ARG A 61 7.53 61.89 -32.43
C ARG A 61 7.31 61.18 -31.07
N ARG A 62 8.33 60.36 -30.72
CA ARG A 62 8.39 59.37 -29.62
C ARG A 62 9.31 59.81 -28.46
N SER A 63 9.02 59.24 -27.28
CA SER A 63 9.93 58.70 -26.24
C SER A 63 10.90 59.61 -25.45
N ARG A 64 10.74 59.62 -24.11
CA ARG A 64 11.81 59.36 -23.14
C ARG A 64 11.30 59.02 -21.71
N VAL A 65 11.77 57.88 -21.17
CA VAL A 65 12.39 57.64 -19.84
C VAL A 65 11.83 58.30 -18.55
N SER A 66 11.46 57.44 -17.57
CA SER A 66 11.37 57.67 -16.10
C SER A 66 10.30 58.67 -15.58
N ALA A 67 9.82 58.65 -14.33
CA ALA A 67 10.29 57.97 -13.09
C ALA A 67 9.15 57.79 -12.03
N SER A 68 9.44 56.99 -10.99
CA SER A 68 9.08 57.13 -9.56
C SER A 68 7.70 57.62 -9.04
N LEU A 69 7.15 56.78 -8.13
CA LEU A 69 6.50 57.08 -6.83
C LEU A 69 5.06 57.63 -6.70
N GLU A 70 4.35 56.99 -5.75
CA GLU A 70 3.44 57.54 -4.71
C GLU A 70 2.06 58.16 -5.00
N SER A 71 1.03 57.31 -4.79
CA SER A 71 0.13 57.37 -3.62
C SER A 71 -1.29 58.02 -3.70
N VAL A 72 -2.24 57.28 -3.09
CA VAL A 72 -3.58 57.67 -2.57
C VAL A 72 -4.63 58.24 -3.60
N PRO A 73 -5.93 58.46 -3.25
CA PRO A 73 -6.99 57.75 -3.99
C PRO A 73 -8.05 58.68 -4.62
N CYS A 74 -9.03 58.11 -5.33
CA CYS A 74 -10.33 58.77 -5.52
C CYS A 74 -11.46 57.77 -5.82
N GLU A 75 -12.65 58.04 -5.29
CA GLU A 75 -13.91 57.40 -5.67
C GLU A 75 -14.54 58.14 -6.87
N VAL A 76 -15.15 57.43 -7.81
CA VAL A 76 -16.30 57.96 -8.60
C VAL A 76 -17.25 56.78 -8.92
N GLY A 77 -18.55 57.03 -8.86
CA GLY A 77 -19.59 56.05 -9.23
C GLY A 77 -19.55 55.64 -10.72
N GLY A 78 -20.16 54.50 -11.03
CA GLY A 78 -20.13 53.88 -12.36
C GLY A 78 -21.45 53.93 -13.14
N SER A 79 -21.46 53.18 -14.25
CA SER A 79 -22.65 52.82 -15.04
C SER A 79 -22.39 51.51 -15.78
N ALA A 80 -23.38 50.63 -15.88
CA ALA A 80 -23.36 49.46 -16.77
C ALA A 80 -23.50 49.92 -18.25
N ASP A 81 -23.25 49.10 -19.28
CA ASP A 81 -22.93 47.66 -19.34
C ASP A 81 -21.95 47.41 -20.52
N ASP A 82 -21.95 46.19 -21.08
CA ASP A 82 -21.28 45.68 -22.29
C ASP A 82 -19.83 45.18 -22.14
N GLY A 83 -19.67 43.86 -22.16
CA GLY A 83 -18.41 43.20 -22.53
C GLY A 83 -17.68 42.43 -21.43
N ALA A 84 -18.39 41.70 -20.57
CA ALA A 84 -17.82 40.88 -19.50
C ALA A 84 -16.93 39.71 -20.01
N GLY A 85 -15.68 40.01 -20.35
CA GLY A 85 -14.61 39.02 -20.35
C GLY A 85 -14.41 38.45 -18.94
N ILE A 86 -13.99 37.18 -18.84
CA ILE A 86 -13.84 36.50 -17.55
C ILE A 86 -12.68 37.13 -16.75
N VAL A 87 -12.99 38.09 -15.88
CA VAL A 87 -12.02 38.71 -14.97
C VAL A 87 -11.62 37.70 -13.91
N SER A 88 -10.43 37.10 -14.06
CA SER A 88 -9.83 36.25 -13.03
C SER A 88 -9.18 37.12 -11.96
N ASN A 89 -9.92 37.46 -10.91
CA ASN A 89 -9.36 38.02 -9.69
C ASN A 89 -8.48 36.95 -9.01
N LYS A 90 -7.20 36.95 -9.36
CA LYS A 90 -6.17 36.16 -8.70
C LYS A 90 -5.83 36.84 -7.37
N PHE A 91 -5.90 36.09 -6.28
CA PHE A 91 -5.48 36.54 -4.95
C PHE A 91 -4.24 35.76 -4.53
N SER A 92 -3.35 36.40 -3.79
CA SER A 92 -2.14 35.77 -3.27
C SER A 92 -1.67 36.41 -1.96
N VAL A 93 -0.97 35.63 -1.13
CA VAL A 93 -0.20 36.10 0.02
C VAL A 93 1.16 35.40 0.06
N GLU A 94 2.19 36.11 0.52
CA GLU A 94 3.52 35.56 0.77
C GLU A 94 3.72 35.42 2.27
N ILE A 95 3.83 34.19 2.76
CA ILE A 95 4.12 33.90 4.17
C ILE A 95 5.65 33.98 4.35
N PRO A 96 6.18 34.78 5.29
CA PRO A 96 7.60 34.75 5.62
C PRO A 96 7.93 33.44 6.33
N PHE A 97 9.02 32.78 5.93
CA PHE A 97 9.39 31.48 6.48
C PHE A 97 10.91 31.39 6.62
N GLY A 98 11.42 31.83 7.77
CA GLY A 98 12.86 32.01 7.98
C GLY A 98 13.47 32.96 6.95
N ASN A 99 14.46 32.48 6.19
CA ASN A 99 15.13 33.26 5.13
C ASN A 99 14.42 33.19 3.76
N ARG A 100 13.28 32.49 3.65
CA ARG A 100 12.51 32.28 2.41
C ARG A 100 11.05 32.72 2.58
N ARG A 101 10.24 32.54 1.54
CA ARG A 101 8.81 32.85 1.52
C ARG A 101 8.03 31.71 0.87
N ILE A 102 6.89 31.36 1.47
CA ILE A 102 5.92 30.42 0.92
C ILE A 102 4.83 31.25 0.23
N LEU A 103 4.59 30.99 -1.05
CA LEU A 103 3.60 31.72 -1.85
C LEU A 103 2.29 30.93 -1.94
N VAL A 104 1.21 31.54 -1.47
CA VAL A 104 -0.15 30.99 -1.51
C VAL A 104 -0.95 31.74 -2.58
N GLU A 105 -1.60 31.02 -3.50
CA GLU A 105 -2.39 31.61 -4.60
C GLU A 105 -3.77 30.97 -4.75
N THR A 106 -4.80 31.78 -5.01
CA THR A 106 -6.17 31.32 -5.29
C THR A 106 -6.86 32.18 -6.36
N GLY A 107 -8.06 31.80 -6.78
CA GLY A 107 -8.88 32.51 -7.78
C GLY A 107 -8.48 32.30 -9.25
N HIS A 108 -7.40 31.55 -9.53
CA HIS A 108 -6.92 31.28 -10.89
C HIS A 108 -7.20 29.85 -11.38
N ILE A 109 -6.75 28.83 -10.63
CA ILE A 109 -6.95 27.40 -10.90
C ILE A 109 -8.11 26.88 -10.05
N GLY A 110 -8.81 25.82 -10.47
CA GLY A 110 -9.73 25.07 -9.59
C GLY A 110 -11.08 25.71 -9.27
N ARG A 111 -11.42 26.86 -9.88
CA ARG A 111 -12.57 27.76 -9.58
C ARG A 111 -14.00 27.16 -9.57
N GLN A 112 -14.17 25.86 -9.82
CA GLN A 112 -15.45 25.15 -9.68
C GLN A 112 -15.57 24.36 -8.37
N ALA A 113 -14.46 24.17 -7.64
CA ALA A 113 -14.47 23.63 -6.29
C ALA A 113 -15.01 24.67 -5.29
N SER A 114 -15.51 24.22 -4.13
CA SER A 114 -15.93 25.08 -3.02
C SER A 114 -14.80 26.02 -2.58
N ALA A 115 -13.55 25.53 -2.60
CA ALA A 115 -12.35 26.37 -2.74
C ALA A 115 -11.21 25.60 -3.41
N SER A 116 -10.20 26.33 -3.86
CA SER A 116 -8.96 25.78 -4.39
C SER A 116 -7.78 26.71 -4.12
N VAL A 117 -6.59 26.14 -3.93
CA VAL A 117 -5.37 26.86 -3.63
C VAL A 117 -4.16 26.17 -4.24
N THR A 118 -3.21 26.97 -4.69
CA THR A 118 -1.85 26.52 -5.00
C THR A 118 -0.94 27.06 -3.90
N VAL A 119 -0.13 26.19 -3.29
CA VAL A 119 0.92 26.59 -2.34
C VAL A 119 2.27 26.20 -2.92
N THR A 120 3.18 27.17 -2.97
CA THR A 120 4.51 27.05 -3.58
C THR A 120 5.59 27.36 -2.55
N ASP A 121 6.58 26.47 -2.45
CA ASP A 121 7.74 26.63 -1.58
C ASP A 121 8.99 26.18 -2.33
N GLY A 122 9.94 27.10 -2.53
CA GLY A 122 11.03 26.90 -3.50
C GLY A 122 10.51 26.74 -4.92
N GLU A 123 10.82 25.62 -5.57
CA GLU A 123 10.23 25.18 -6.85
C GLU A 123 9.23 24.01 -6.67
N THR A 124 9.00 23.55 -5.43
CA THR A 124 7.92 22.60 -5.10
C THR A 124 6.57 23.30 -5.07
N ILE A 125 5.57 22.70 -5.73
CA ILE A 125 4.22 23.26 -5.91
C ILE A 125 3.19 22.18 -5.61
N VAL A 126 2.32 22.45 -4.62
CA VAL A 126 1.16 21.61 -4.28
C VAL A 126 -0.12 22.33 -4.65
N TYR A 127 -1.03 21.62 -5.31
CA TYR A 127 -2.39 22.09 -5.59
C TYR A 127 -3.41 21.30 -4.76
N CYS A 128 -4.27 22.02 -4.04
CA CYS A 128 -5.36 21.45 -3.26
C CYS A 128 -6.71 22.07 -3.65
N SER A 129 -7.77 21.27 -3.55
CA SER A 129 -9.15 21.69 -3.79
C SER A 129 -10.09 21.01 -2.81
N VAL A 130 -11.01 21.79 -2.24
CA VAL A 130 -12.05 21.34 -1.32
C VAL A 130 -13.39 21.45 -2.02
N CYS A 131 -14.16 20.36 -2.02
CA CYS A 131 -15.50 20.30 -2.61
C CYS A 131 -16.49 19.80 -1.55
N LEU A 132 -17.53 20.58 -1.31
CA LEU A 132 -18.72 20.18 -0.56
C LEU A 132 -19.78 19.65 -1.56
N SER A 133 -20.73 18.85 -1.07
CA SER A 133 -21.87 18.40 -1.88
C SER A 133 -23.00 19.43 -1.80
N ASP A 134 -23.49 19.91 -2.94
CA ASP A 134 -24.66 20.81 -3.00
C ASP A 134 -25.95 20.14 -2.47
N VAL A 135 -25.99 18.80 -2.50
CA VAL A 135 -27.06 17.98 -1.94
C VAL A 135 -26.56 17.40 -0.61
N PRO A 136 -27.18 17.71 0.54
CA PRO A 136 -26.89 17.03 1.80
C PRO A 136 -27.07 15.52 1.67
N SER A 137 -26.26 14.74 2.37
CA SER A 137 -26.54 13.31 2.55
C SER A 137 -27.82 13.12 3.36
N GLU A 138 -28.42 11.93 3.26
CA GLU A 138 -29.39 11.47 4.26
C GLU A 138 -28.75 11.51 5.67
N PRO A 139 -29.56 11.62 6.75
CA PRO A 139 -29.05 11.58 8.12
C PRO A 139 -28.14 10.36 8.36
N SER A 140 -26.98 10.59 8.98
CA SER A 140 -25.87 9.63 9.05
C SER A 140 -25.15 9.74 10.40
N ASP A 141 -24.70 8.61 10.94
CA ASP A 141 -23.94 8.51 12.20
C ASP A 141 -22.45 8.88 12.07
N PHE A 142 -22.00 9.20 10.85
CA PHE A 142 -20.64 9.62 10.55
C PHE A 142 -20.56 10.79 9.56
N PHE A 143 -19.51 11.61 9.72
CA PHE A 143 -19.15 12.69 8.79
C PHE A 143 -18.31 12.13 7.62
N PRO A 144 -18.76 12.24 6.34
CA PRO A 144 -18.13 11.56 5.20
C PRO A 144 -16.87 12.24 4.63
N LEU A 145 -15.99 12.76 5.49
CA LEU A 145 -14.75 13.41 5.09
C LEU A 145 -13.79 12.43 4.38
N THR A 146 -13.35 12.77 3.17
CA THR A 146 -12.36 11.99 2.41
C THR A 146 -11.22 12.88 1.93
N VAL A 147 -9.99 12.56 2.36
CA VAL A 147 -8.74 13.24 1.98
C VAL A 147 -7.89 12.29 1.12
N ASN A 148 -7.39 12.75 -0.03
CA ASN A 148 -6.76 11.88 -1.05
C ASN A 148 -5.44 12.43 -1.60
N TYR A 149 -4.35 12.30 -0.83
CA TYR A 149 -3.01 12.73 -1.25
C TYR A 149 -2.48 11.94 -2.45
N GLN A 150 -2.01 12.65 -3.48
CA GLN A 150 -1.35 12.04 -4.63
C GLN A 150 -0.09 12.81 -5.06
N GLU A 151 1.04 12.13 -4.93
CA GLU A 151 2.25 12.45 -5.67
C GLU A 151 2.10 12.03 -7.14
N ARG A 152 2.55 12.88 -8.06
CA ARG A 152 2.72 12.53 -9.47
C ARG A 152 4.20 12.46 -9.77
N LEU A 153 4.68 11.35 -10.33
CA LEU A 153 6.10 11.22 -10.64
C LEU A 153 6.54 12.21 -11.73
N SER A 154 5.60 12.71 -12.54
CA SER A 154 5.83 13.83 -13.45
C SER A 154 6.23 15.15 -12.76
N ALA A 155 5.90 15.34 -11.47
CA ALA A 155 6.31 16.52 -10.70
C ALA A 155 7.84 16.56 -10.47
N ALA A 156 8.46 15.38 -10.34
CA ALA A 156 9.92 15.19 -10.34
C ALA A 156 10.49 14.96 -11.75
N GLY A 157 9.72 15.18 -12.82
CA GLY A 157 10.11 14.91 -14.21
C GLY A 157 10.19 13.42 -14.60
N ARG A 158 9.68 12.51 -13.77
CA ARG A 158 9.80 11.05 -13.89
C ARG A 158 8.53 10.40 -14.49
N THR A 159 8.59 9.09 -14.69
CA THR A 159 7.45 8.23 -15.08
C THR A 159 7.51 6.92 -14.31
N SER A 160 6.39 6.43 -13.77
CA SER A 160 6.35 5.27 -12.85
C SER A 160 7.14 4.04 -13.31
N GLY A 161 7.77 3.37 -12.33
CA GLY A 161 8.39 2.05 -12.50
C GLY A 161 7.40 0.96 -12.90
N GLY A 162 6.12 1.08 -12.52
CA GLY A 162 5.08 0.07 -12.75
C GLY A 162 4.81 -0.30 -14.22
N PHE A 163 4.21 -1.47 -14.45
CA PHE A 163 3.97 -2.05 -15.79
C PHE A 163 3.18 -1.10 -16.72
N PHE A 164 2.15 -0.44 -16.20
CA PHE A 164 1.26 0.44 -16.97
C PHE A 164 1.84 1.83 -17.28
N LYS A 165 3.00 2.19 -16.72
CA LYS A 165 3.66 3.51 -16.89
C LYS A 165 2.73 4.70 -16.61
N ARG A 166 1.85 4.51 -15.62
CA ARG A 166 0.98 5.50 -14.99
C ARG A 166 0.97 5.23 -13.48
N GLU A 167 0.85 6.28 -12.70
CA GLU A 167 0.41 6.27 -11.31
C GLU A 167 -0.97 5.59 -11.19
N GLY A 168 -1.23 4.97 -10.03
CA GLY A 168 -2.43 4.14 -9.78
C GLY A 168 -3.71 4.91 -9.46
N ARG A 169 -4.56 4.31 -8.61
CA ARG A 169 -5.89 4.86 -8.26
C ARG A 169 -5.81 6.25 -7.60
N ALA A 170 -6.31 7.24 -8.33
CA ALA A 170 -6.55 8.63 -7.91
C ALA A 170 -8.00 8.82 -7.36
N LYS A 171 -8.41 9.96 -6.76
CA LYS A 171 -7.89 11.34 -6.96
C LYS A 171 -8.14 12.33 -5.79
N ASP A 172 -7.58 13.54 -5.98
CA ASP A 172 -8.02 14.88 -5.51
C ASP A 172 -7.28 15.51 -4.31
N HIS A 173 -5.95 15.46 -4.36
CA HIS A 173 -5.08 16.65 -4.49
C HIS A 173 -3.73 16.23 -5.10
N GLU A 174 -2.96 17.17 -5.65
CA GLU A 174 -1.86 16.84 -6.56
C GLU A 174 -0.58 17.66 -6.29
N VAL A 175 0.56 16.96 -6.14
CA VAL A 175 1.88 17.58 -6.29
C VAL A 175 2.09 17.90 -7.78
N PHE A 176 2.23 19.18 -8.12
CA PHE A 176 2.41 19.66 -9.49
C PHE A 176 3.89 19.74 -9.89
N SER A 177 4.75 20.16 -8.96
CA SER A 177 6.20 20.30 -9.12
C SER A 177 6.87 19.84 -7.83
N TYR A 178 8.02 19.17 -7.94
CA TYR A 178 8.86 18.82 -6.80
C TYR A 178 10.32 19.08 -7.16
N ASP A 179 11.00 19.89 -6.35
CA ASP A 179 12.34 20.40 -6.64
C ASP A 179 13.48 19.53 -6.11
N GLY A 180 13.17 18.44 -5.40
CA GLY A 180 14.16 17.56 -4.78
C GLY A 180 14.70 18.06 -3.44
N ILE A 181 14.27 19.23 -2.97
CA ILE A 181 14.84 19.95 -1.82
C ILE A 181 13.78 20.18 -0.74
N HIS A 182 12.56 20.58 -1.12
CA HIS A 182 11.49 20.95 -0.17
C HIS A 182 10.34 19.94 -0.22
N SER A 183 10.11 19.26 0.91
CA SER A 183 9.12 18.17 1.01
C SER A 183 7.67 18.67 0.79
N PRO A 184 6.87 18.00 -0.07
CA PRO A 184 5.50 18.42 -0.38
C PRO A 184 4.45 18.03 0.70
N ASP A 185 4.79 17.18 1.67
CA ASP A 185 3.84 16.63 2.65
C ASP A 185 3.24 17.68 3.60
N CYS A 186 4.08 18.43 4.33
CA CYS A 186 3.63 19.48 5.25
C CYS A 186 3.03 20.67 4.50
N LEU A 187 3.53 20.92 3.27
CA LEU A 187 2.96 21.91 2.37
C LEU A 187 1.54 21.53 1.92
N ALA A 188 1.25 20.24 1.75
CA ALA A 188 -0.09 19.74 1.43
C ALA A 188 -1.06 19.82 2.61
N VAL A 189 -0.61 19.58 3.85
CA VAL A 189 -1.42 19.82 5.06
C VAL A 189 -1.81 21.31 5.15
N THR A 190 -0.85 22.20 4.95
CA THR A 190 -1.07 23.65 4.92
C THR A 190 -2.00 24.05 3.76
N ALA A 191 -1.81 23.50 2.56
CA ALA A 191 -2.70 23.76 1.42
C ALA A 191 -4.14 23.28 1.66
N ALA A 192 -4.33 22.14 2.32
CA ALA A 192 -5.65 21.63 2.68
C ALA A 192 -6.35 22.54 3.71
N GLY A 193 -5.65 22.95 4.78
CA GLY A 193 -6.19 23.87 5.78
C GLY A 193 -6.55 25.24 5.22
N ILE A 194 -5.70 25.81 4.33
CA ILE A 194 -6.02 27.05 3.61
C ILE A 194 -7.25 26.87 2.70
N ALA A 195 -7.35 25.76 1.98
CA ALA A 195 -8.50 25.50 1.11
C ALA A 195 -9.81 25.35 1.91
N VAL A 196 -9.80 24.64 3.04
CA VAL A 196 -10.97 24.55 3.94
C VAL A 196 -11.35 25.95 4.46
N ALA A 197 -10.37 26.72 4.95
CA ALA A 197 -10.61 28.08 5.45
C ALA A 197 -11.20 29.02 4.39
N LEU A 198 -10.79 28.91 3.12
CA LEU A 198 -11.36 29.68 2.00
C LEU A 198 -12.77 29.22 1.55
N SER A 199 -13.17 27.98 1.85
CA SER A 199 -14.42 27.37 1.35
C SER A 199 -15.66 27.66 2.18
N GLU A 200 -16.84 27.31 1.64
CA GLU A 200 -18.12 27.33 2.38
C GLU A 200 -18.18 26.39 3.60
N VAL A 201 -17.29 25.40 3.71
CA VAL A 201 -17.27 24.42 4.82
C VAL A 201 -17.24 25.14 6.17
N PRO A 202 -18.11 24.79 7.14
CA PRO A 202 -18.28 25.52 8.40
C PRO A 202 -17.16 25.30 9.43
N ASP A 203 -15.91 25.32 8.98
CA ASP A 203 -14.74 25.51 9.83
C ASP A 203 -14.48 27.01 10.04
N THR A 204 -14.14 27.38 11.27
CA THR A 204 -13.89 28.76 11.72
C THR A 204 -12.41 29.08 11.91
N LYS A 205 -11.53 28.06 11.91
CA LYS A 205 -10.09 28.25 12.13
C LYS A 205 -9.28 27.94 10.87
N ILE A 206 -8.06 28.48 10.83
CA ILE A 206 -7.07 28.16 9.80
C ILE A 206 -6.16 27.09 10.37
N ILE A 207 -6.03 25.97 9.66
CA ILE A 207 -5.10 24.89 9.99
C ILE A 207 -3.84 25.04 9.13
N ALA A 208 -2.67 24.88 9.74
CA ALA A 208 -1.38 24.79 9.05
C ALA A 208 -0.59 23.56 9.56
N GLY A 209 0.39 23.12 8.77
CA GLY A 209 1.25 21.98 9.11
C GLY A 209 2.72 22.24 8.78
N VAL A 210 3.61 21.83 9.69
CA VAL A 210 5.07 22.01 9.59
C VAL A 210 5.81 20.73 10.00
N ARG A 211 7.01 20.51 9.45
CA ARG A 211 7.98 19.52 9.93
C ARG A 211 9.05 20.21 10.78
N ILE A 212 9.44 19.60 11.89
CA ILE A 212 10.61 19.98 12.68
C ILE A 212 11.67 18.87 12.54
N GLY A 213 12.88 19.26 12.16
CA GLY A 213 14.08 18.42 12.22
C GLY A 213 15.03 18.90 13.32
N LEU A 214 15.96 18.03 13.73
CA LEU A 214 17.01 18.31 14.70
C LEU A 214 18.37 18.01 14.05
N VAL A 215 19.03 19.05 13.54
CA VAL A 215 20.32 18.94 12.83
C VAL A 215 21.44 19.34 13.78
N GLY A 216 22.18 18.35 14.26
CA GLY A 216 23.04 18.51 15.43
C GLY A 216 22.22 18.95 16.65
N GLU A 217 22.58 20.06 17.29
CA GLU A 217 21.87 20.56 18.47
C GLU A 217 20.66 21.47 18.14
N LYS A 218 20.43 21.80 16.85
CA LYS A 218 19.50 22.87 16.44
C LYS A 218 18.23 22.31 15.79
N PHE A 219 17.08 22.82 16.27
CA PHE A 219 15.81 22.60 15.58
C PHE A 219 15.71 23.46 14.30
N VAL A 220 15.17 22.86 13.24
CA VAL A 220 14.96 23.48 11.92
C VAL A 220 13.51 23.26 11.53
N VAL A 221 12.82 24.32 11.08
CA VAL A 221 11.41 24.26 10.65
C VAL A 221 11.33 24.10 9.13
N ASN A 222 10.49 23.19 8.65
CA ASN A 222 10.45 22.65 7.29
C ASN A 222 11.87 22.43 6.71
N PRO A 223 12.70 21.59 7.35
CA PRO A 223 14.04 21.25 6.85
C PRO A 223 13.99 20.67 5.43
N THR A 224 15.03 20.91 4.67
CA THR A 224 15.21 20.33 3.33
C THR A 224 15.48 18.82 3.40
N THR A 225 15.29 18.11 2.29
CA THR A 225 15.56 16.66 2.17
C THR A 225 16.95 16.28 2.71
N LYS A 226 17.96 17.13 2.47
CA LYS A 226 19.35 16.91 2.94
C LYS A 226 19.56 17.20 4.42
N GLU A 227 18.88 18.21 4.96
CA GLU A 227 18.89 18.47 6.40
C GLU A 227 18.17 17.32 7.14
N MET A 228 17.19 16.67 6.50
CA MET A 228 16.55 15.46 7.02
C MET A 228 17.42 14.20 6.95
N GLU A 229 18.34 14.08 5.98
CA GLU A 229 19.36 13.02 5.95
C GLU A 229 20.33 13.11 7.16
N GLU A 230 20.52 14.31 7.73
CA GLU A 230 21.36 14.57 8.92
C GLU A 230 20.54 14.76 10.22
N SER A 231 19.23 14.52 10.21
CA SER A 231 18.33 14.86 11.32
C SER A 231 18.08 13.70 12.29
N GLU A 232 18.16 13.96 13.60
CA GLU A 232 17.77 13.00 14.65
C GLU A 232 16.26 13.01 15.00
N LEU A 233 15.48 13.86 14.32
CA LEU A 233 14.04 14.06 14.50
C LEU A 233 13.31 14.21 13.14
N ASP A 234 12.17 13.55 13.00
CA ASP A 234 11.19 13.72 11.91
C ASP A 234 9.83 13.95 12.56
N LEU A 235 9.49 15.23 12.83
CA LEU A 235 8.31 15.62 13.61
C LEU A 235 7.36 16.50 12.80
N ILE A 236 6.28 15.92 12.28
CA ILE A 236 5.18 16.66 11.66
C ILE A 236 4.21 17.12 12.75
N ILE A 237 3.84 18.39 12.73
CA ILE A 237 2.84 18.99 13.62
C ILE A 237 1.80 19.69 12.73
N ALA A 238 0.53 19.52 13.06
CA ALA A 238 -0.58 20.27 12.46
C ALA A 238 -1.43 20.93 13.56
N GLY A 239 -1.87 22.16 13.34
CA GLY A 239 -2.57 22.96 14.34
C GLY A 239 -3.15 24.25 13.79
N THR A 240 -3.74 25.04 14.68
CA THR A 240 -4.22 26.40 14.43
C THR A 240 -3.31 27.40 15.15
N ASP A 241 -3.58 28.70 15.00
CA ASP A 241 -3.03 29.81 15.80
C ASP A 241 -2.89 29.54 17.32
N SER A 242 -3.83 28.78 17.89
CA SER A 242 -4.13 28.73 19.33
C SER A 242 -4.11 27.32 19.93
N ALA A 243 -4.15 26.26 19.12
CA ALA A 243 -4.09 24.88 19.57
C ALA A 243 -3.43 23.95 18.55
N ILE A 244 -2.67 22.97 19.04
CA ILE A 244 -2.20 21.84 18.24
C ILE A 244 -3.39 20.89 18.03
N LEU A 245 -3.45 20.23 16.86
CA LEU A 245 -4.50 19.27 16.51
C LEU A 245 -3.95 17.85 16.29
N MET A 246 -2.77 17.73 15.67
CA MET A 246 -2.11 16.44 15.41
C MET A 246 -0.59 16.59 15.49
N ILE A 247 0.08 15.55 16.01
CA ILE A 247 1.54 15.39 15.95
C ILE A 247 1.87 13.96 15.51
N GLU A 248 2.78 13.81 14.54
CA GLU A 248 3.39 12.54 14.14
C GLU A 248 4.91 12.70 14.17
N GLY A 249 5.59 11.98 15.07
CA GLY A 249 7.00 12.19 15.37
C GLY A 249 7.81 10.90 15.49
N TYR A 250 8.97 10.87 14.84
CA TYR A 250 9.95 9.78 14.92
C TYR A 250 11.33 10.36 15.28
N CYS A 251 12.10 9.68 16.12
CA CYS A 251 13.41 10.21 16.56
C CYS A 251 14.38 9.15 17.08
N ASN A 252 15.66 9.52 17.18
CA ASN A 252 16.74 8.69 17.70
C ASN A 252 16.90 8.87 19.23
N PHE A 253 15.97 8.31 20.02
CA PHE A 253 16.04 8.30 21.49
C PHE A 253 16.06 9.68 22.18
N LEU A 254 15.25 10.63 21.69
CA LEU A 254 15.16 11.95 22.31
C LEU A 254 14.36 11.93 23.63
N THR A 255 14.83 12.71 24.60
CA THR A 255 14.19 12.97 25.88
C THR A 255 12.84 13.69 25.71
N GLU A 256 11.89 13.44 26.61
CA GLU A 256 10.59 14.14 26.67
C GLU A 256 10.72 15.69 26.58
N GLU A 257 11.71 16.29 27.23
CA GLU A 257 11.91 17.74 27.27
C GLU A 257 12.30 18.34 25.91
N ARG A 258 13.22 17.69 25.18
CA ARG A 258 13.63 18.10 23.82
C ARG A 258 12.52 17.93 22.80
N LEU A 259 11.65 16.93 22.99
CA LEU A 259 10.47 16.76 22.15
C LEU A 259 9.46 17.90 22.38
N LEU A 260 9.24 18.33 23.62
CA LEU A 260 8.37 19.48 23.94
C LEU A 260 8.91 20.80 23.36
N GLU A 261 10.23 21.03 23.41
CA GLU A 261 10.89 22.18 22.79
C GLU A 261 10.64 22.22 21.26
N ALA A 262 10.75 21.08 20.59
CA ALA A 262 10.41 20.95 19.16
C ALA A 262 8.92 21.24 18.87
N VAL A 263 8.02 20.78 19.76
CA VAL A 263 6.57 21.02 19.64
C VAL A 263 6.21 22.49 19.85
N GLU A 264 6.85 23.19 20.79
CA GLU A 264 6.66 24.64 20.98
C GLU A 264 7.10 25.43 19.74
N ILE A 265 8.28 25.11 19.18
CA ILE A 265 8.80 25.75 17.96
C ILE A 265 7.85 25.51 16.77
N GLY A 266 7.30 24.30 16.62
CA GLY A 266 6.30 24.00 15.60
C GLY A 266 5.01 24.80 15.75
N GLN A 267 4.49 24.92 16.98
CA GLN A 267 3.28 25.71 17.26
C GLN A 267 3.49 27.22 17.03
N VAL A 268 4.72 27.74 17.21
CA VAL A 268 5.06 29.12 16.83
C VAL A 268 5.00 29.30 15.31
N ALA A 269 5.65 28.41 14.55
CA ALA A 269 5.66 28.50 13.08
C ALA A 269 4.26 28.31 12.45
N ILE A 270 3.44 27.40 12.99
CA ILE A 270 2.03 27.23 12.61
C ILE A 270 1.25 28.53 12.81
N ARG A 271 1.42 29.19 13.97
CA ARG A 271 0.74 30.45 14.28
C ARG A 271 1.12 31.58 13.32
N GLU A 272 2.39 31.70 12.95
CA GLU A 272 2.85 32.67 11.94
C GLU A 272 2.19 32.43 10.57
N ILE A 273 2.12 31.17 10.12
CA ILE A 273 1.41 30.79 8.89
C ILE A 273 -0.08 31.16 8.98
N CYS A 274 -0.76 30.83 10.08
CA CYS A 274 -2.18 31.10 10.27
C CYS A 274 -2.51 32.59 10.19
N TYR A 275 -1.70 33.47 10.80
CA TYR A 275 -1.95 34.92 10.78
C TYR A 275 -1.85 35.53 9.36
N GLU A 276 -0.84 35.16 8.57
CA GLU A 276 -0.69 35.69 7.20
C GLU A 276 -1.81 35.19 6.27
N VAL A 277 -2.18 33.90 6.41
CA VAL A 277 -3.32 33.29 5.70
C VAL A 277 -4.65 33.95 6.08
N GLU A 278 -4.83 34.36 7.33
CA GLU A 278 -6.05 35.07 7.77
C GLU A 278 -6.27 36.35 6.95
N SER A 279 -5.19 37.03 6.55
CA SER A 279 -5.26 38.18 5.66
C SER A 279 -5.74 37.83 4.25
N LEU A 280 -5.60 36.59 3.77
CA LEU A 280 -6.13 36.12 2.50
C LEU A 280 -7.60 35.70 2.65
N VAL A 281 -7.93 34.94 3.70
CA VAL A 281 -9.30 34.50 3.99
C VAL A 281 -10.24 35.70 4.16
N LYS A 282 -9.80 36.75 4.85
CA LYS A 282 -10.55 38.03 4.98
C LYS A 282 -10.74 38.81 3.66
N LYS A 283 -10.01 38.49 2.60
CA LYS A 283 -10.11 39.15 1.28
C LYS A 283 -10.95 38.37 0.26
N CYS A 284 -10.90 37.04 0.29
CA CYS A 284 -11.50 36.19 -0.73
C CYS A 284 -12.02 34.83 -0.25
N GLY A 285 -12.09 34.59 1.06
CA GLY A 285 -12.81 33.44 1.62
C GLY A 285 -14.32 33.57 1.45
N LYS A 286 -15.02 32.44 1.36
CA LYS A 286 -16.48 32.40 1.23
C LYS A 286 -17.18 32.44 2.59
N GLN A 287 -18.47 32.79 2.56
CA GLN A 287 -19.35 32.70 3.72
C GLN A 287 -19.50 31.24 4.19
N LYS A 288 -19.51 31.03 5.51
CA LYS A 288 -19.57 29.70 6.15
C LYS A 288 -21.00 29.20 6.24
N LEU A 289 -21.25 27.97 5.80
CA LEU A 289 -22.55 27.30 5.88
C LEU A 289 -22.81 26.71 7.27
N VAL A 290 -22.78 27.55 8.31
CA VAL A 290 -23.04 27.12 9.70
C VAL A 290 -24.47 26.61 9.86
N GLU A 291 -25.42 27.22 9.13
CA GLU A 291 -26.83 26.82 9.05
C GLU A 291 -27.06 25.39 8.51
N ALA A 292 -26.06 24.79 7.85
CA ALA A 292 -26.14 23.40 7.40
C ALA A 292 -25.86 22.38 8.53
N ILE A 293 -25.38 22.82 9.70
CA ILE A 293 -25.16 21.97 10.87
C ILE A 293 -26.49 21.76 11.58
N LYS A 294 -27.03 20.54 11.49
CA LYS A 294 -28.16 20.09 12.31
C LYS A 294 -27.63 19.41 13.56
N LEU A 295 -28.16 19.78 14.72
CA LEU A 295 -27.87 19.18 16.02
C LEU A 295 -29.14 18.53 16.58
N PRO A 296 -29.03 17.42 17.34
CA PRO A 296 -30.18 16.81 18.00
C PRO A 296 -30.89 17.80 18.96
N PRO A 297 -32.23 17.71 19.13
CA PRO A 297 -32.97 18.56 20.07
C PRO A 297 -32.46 18.42 21.51
N ILE A 298 -32.36 19.54 22.24
CA ILE A 298 -31.81 19.55 23.61
C ILE A 298 -32.59 18.66 24.61
N GLU A 299 -33.89 18.49 24.37
CA GLU A 299 -34.77 17.63 25.17
C GLU A 299 -34.38 16.14 25.03
N LEU A 300 -33.90 15.72 23.87
CA LEU A 300 -33.54 14.33 23.60
C LEU A 300 -32.41 13.86 24.52
N TYR A 301 -31.45 14.73 24.85
CA TYR A 301 -30.38 14.44 25.81
C TYR A 301 -30.93 14.13 27.20
N ARG A 302 -31.97 14.85 27.64
CA ARG A 302 -32.64 14.60 28.92
C ARG A 302 -33.40 13.28 28.88
N HIS A 303 -34.22 13.05 27.85
CA HIS A 303 -35.00 11.82 27.71
C HIS A 303 -34.10 10.57 27.68
N VAL A 304 -32.98 10.62 26.95
CA VAL A 304 -31.98 9.53 26.93
C VAL A 304 -31.32 9.32 28.29
N GLU A 305 -30.97 10.40 29.00
CA GLU A 305 -30.38 10.32 30.36
C GLU A 305 -31.39 9.76 31.39
N ASP A 306 -32.66 10.15 31.31
CA ASP A 306 -33.76 9.67 32.17
C ASP A 306 -34.12 8.20 31.93
N ILE A 307 -34.06 7.73 30.68
CA ILE A 307 -34.32 6.32 30.32
C ILE A 307 -33.14 5.43 30.70
N SER A 308 -31.91 5.87 30.45
CA SER A 308 -30.73 4.97 30.42
C SER A 308 -29.72 5.16 31.55
N GLY A 309 -29.69 6.31 32.23
CA GLY A 309 -28.58 6.70 33.12
C GLY A 309 -28.26 5.67 34.20
N ASP A 310 -29.29 5.15 34.86
CA ASP A 310 -29.17 4.15 35.93
C ASP A 310 -28.56 2.82 35.43
N ASP A 311 -28.90 2.39 34.22
CA ASP A 311 -28.38 1.17 33.60
C ASP A 311 -27.04 1.38 32.89
N LEU A 312 -26.75 2.60 32.39
CA LEU A 312 -25.41 2.99 31.96
C LEU A 312 -24.42 2.94 33.14
N VAL A 313 -24.79 3.43 34.33
CA VAL A 313 -23.96 3.32 35.54
C VAL A 313 -23.62 1.86 35.86
N LYS A 314 -24.56 0.92 35.66
CA LYS A 314 -24.36 -0.52 35.88
C LYS A 314 -23.51 -1.14 34.75
N ALA A 315 -23.82 -0.86 33.49
CA ALA A 315 -23.13 -1.40 32.32
C ALA A 315 -21.66 -0.94 32.23
N LEU A 316 -21.38 0.32 32.56
CA LEU A 316 -20.01 0.88 32.59
C LEU A 316 -19.16 0.34 33.76
N GLN A 317 -19.73 -0.40 34.71
CA GLN A 317 -19.00 -1.15 35.74
C GLN A 317 -18.59 -2.57 35.31
N ILE A 318 -19.09 -3.06 34.16
CA ILE A 318 -18.75 -4.38 33.65
C ILE A 318 -17.33 -4.35 33.09
N LYS A 319 -16.41 -5.08 33.73
CA LYS A 319 -14.97 -5.01 33.43
C LYS A 319 -14.60 -5.45 32.01
N ASN A 320 -15.06 -6.64 31.60
CA ASN A 320 -14.67 -7.28 30.35
C ASN A 320 -15.39 -6.64 29.15
N LYS A 321 -14.69 -6.48 28.02
CA LYS A 321 -15.16 -5.78 26.81
C LYS A 321 -16.48 -6.34 26.27
N ILE A 322 -16.55 -7.64 26.03
CA ILE A 322 -17.66 -8.26 25.30
C ILE A 322 -18.97 -8.22 26.12
N PRO A 323 -19.00 -8.60 27.41
CA PRO A 323 -20.18 -8.40 28.25
C PRO A 323 -20.60 -6.93 28.39
N ARG A 324 -19.64 -5.99 28.50
CA ARG A 324 -19.95 -4.55 28.52
C ARG A 324 -20.60 -4.08 27.23
N ARG A 325 -20.03 -4.43 26.06
CA ARG A 325 -20.58 -4.09 24.73
C ARG A 325 -21.99 -4.66 24.56
N LYS A 326 -22.23 -5.91 24.98
CA LYS A 326 -23.58 -6.51 24.92
C LYS A 326 -24.57 -5.77 25.83
N SER A 327 -24.17 -5.40 27.04
CA SER A 327 -25.05 -4.65 27.96
C SER A 327 -25.40 -3.27 27.41
N LEU A 328 -24.42 -2.55 26.85
CA LEU A 328 -24.65 -1.24 26.24
C LEU A 328 -25.57 -1.35 25.00
N SER A 329 -25.37 -2.35 24.15
CA SER A 329 -26.21 -2.58 22.96
C SER A 329 -27.67 -2.86 23.30
N VAL A 330 -27.97 -3.51 24.43
CA VAL A 330 -29.36 -3.74 24.89
C VAL A 330 -29.99 -2.46 25.43
N ILE A 331 -29.20 -1.60 26.09
CA ILE A 331 -29.67 -0.28 26.54
C ILE A 331 -29.91 0.62 25.32
N GLU A 332 -29.03 0.59 24.32
CA GLU A 332 -29.16 1.31 23.05
C GLU A 332 -30.45 0.91 22.29
N GLU A 333 -30.71 -0.41 22.19
CA GLU A 333 -31.91 -0.97 21.56
C GLU A 333 -33.18 -0.54 22.29
N ASN A 334 -33.22 -0.63 23.63
CA ASN A 334 -34.35 -0.17 24.44
C ASN A 334 -34.60 1.36 24.30
N VAL A 335 -33.54 2.17 24.36
CA VAL A 335 -33.61 3.63 24.20
C VAL A 335 -34.13 4.00 22.81
N LEU A 336 -33.71 3.26 21.78
CA LEU A 336 -34.17 3.45 20.41
C LEU A 336 -35.67 3.18 20.30
N THR A 337 -36.14 1.98 20.67
CA THR A 337 -37.57 1.62 20.61
C THR A 337 -38.46 2.62 21.37
N ILE A 338 -38.07 3.05 22.57
CA ILE A 338 -38.85 4.02 23.35
C ILE A 338 -38.93 5.39 22.63
N LEU A 339 -37.86 5.84 21.98
CA LEU A 339 -37.79 7.20 21.41
C LEU A 339 -38.16 7.29 19.93
N THR A 340 -38.20 6.17 19.20
CA THR A 340 -38.61 6.12 17.78
C THR A 340 -39.96 5.43 17.54
N GLU A 341 -40.44 4.56 18.45
CA GLU A 341 -41.67 3.78 18.26
C GLU A 341 -42.73 4.04 19.34
N GLU A 342 -42.39 3.95 20.63
CA GLU A 342 -43.38 4.04 21.72
C GLU A 342 -43.72 5.49 22.12
N GLY A 343 -42.71 6.38 22.08
CA GLY A 343 -42.79 7.77 22.49
C GLY A 343 -42.50 7.99 23.97
N TYR A 344 -41.75 9.05 24.29
CA TYR A 344 -41.43 9.37 25.67
C TYR A 344 -42.64 9.95 26.42
N VAL A 345 -42.96 9.35 27.57
CA VAL A 345 -43.94 9.89 28.52
C VAL A 345 -43.20 10.36 29.77
N LEU A 346 -43.24 11.66 30.02
CA LEU A 346 -42.69 12.27 31.24
C LEU A 346 -43.28 11.59 32.49
N LYS A 347 -42.43 11.24 33.44
CA LYS A 347 -42.86 10.90 34.80
C LYS A 347 -43.37 12.18 35.47
N GLU A 348 -44.61 12.19 35.94
CA GLU A 348 -45.13 13.27 36.78
C GLU A 348 -44.49 13.20 38.17
N GLU A 349 -43.25 13.70 38.31
CA GLU A 349 -42.66 13.98 39.61
C GLU A 349 -43.13 15.35 40.13
N THR A 350 -43.41 15.42 41.43
CA THR A 350 -44.08 16.56 42.07
C THR A 350 -43.20 17.81 42.09
N ILE A 351 -43.40 18.71 41.13
CA ILE A 351 -42.79 20.04 41.13
C ILE A 351 -43.40 20.88 42.25
N GLY A 352 -42.66 20.99 43.37
CA GLY A 352 -42.84 22.10 44.31
C GLY A 352 -42.49 23.40 43.58
N GLY A 353 -43.40 24.37 43.60
CA GLY A 353 -43.43 25.45 42.62
C GLY A 353 -42.17 26.33 42.55
N VAL A 354 -41.72 26.57 41.32
CA VAL A 354 -40.92 27.72 40.91
C VAL A 354 -41.64 28.36 39.72
N GLU A 355 -41.72 29.68 39.70
CA GLU A 355 -42.44 30.43 38.66
C GLU A 355 -41.70 30.32 37.31
N VAL A 356 -42.45 30.04 36.24
CA VAL A 356 -41.95 30.09 34.86
C VAL A 356 -42.52 31.32 34.19
N SER A 357 -41.65 32.17 33.64
CA SER A 357 -42.04 33.32 32.82
C SER A 357 -42.52 32.86 31.46
N GLU A 358 -43.70 33.32 31.04
CA GLU A 358 -44.16 33.23 29.65
C GLU A 358 -43.29 34.14 28.78
N ASP A 359 -42.73 33.60 27.69
CA ASP A 359 -42.33 34.40 26.53
C ASP A 359 -42.35 33.51 25.27
N VAL A 360 -43.21 33.89 24.32
CA VAL A 360 -43.17 33.64 22.86
C VAL A 360 -42.82 32.22 22.36
N TYR A 361 -43.81 31.56 21.75
CA TYR A 361 -43.79 31.28 20.30
C TYR A 361 -45.23 31.11 19.78
N GLU A 362 -45.66 32.06 18.94
CA GLU A 362 -46.76 31.87 17.99
C GLU A 362 -46.17 31.34 16.69
N GLU A 363 -46.77 30.33 16.07
CA GLU A 363 -46.64 30.09 14.63
C GLU A 363 -47.94 29.45 14.10
N GLU A 364 -48.26 29.71 12.84
CA GLU A 364 -49.59 29.51 12.25
C GLU A 364 -49.63 28.26 11.36
N ASP A 365 -50.60 27.38 11.56
CA ASP A 365 -50.96 26.31 10.61
C ASP A 365 -52.39 26.53 10.07
N GLU A 366 -52.49 27.08 8.85
CA GLU A 366 -53.74 27.15 8.09
C GLU A 366 -53.98 25.83 7.34
N ASP A 367 -55.02 25.08 7.71
CA ASP A 367 -55.46 23.88 6.96
C ASP A 367 -56.96 24.00 6.60
N GLU A 368 -57.25 24.35 5.33
CA GLU A 368 -58.62 24.53 4.82
C GLU A 368 -59.37 23.19 4.71
N VAL A 369 -60.17 22.84 5.72
CA VAL A 369 -61.09 21.70 5.63
C VAL A 369 -62.27 22.03 4.70
N ILE A 370 -62.25 21.45 3.49
CA ILE A 370 -63.34 21.56 2.52
C ILE A 370 -64.62 20.92 3.08
N VAL A 371 -65.60 21.77 3.42
CA VAL A 371 -66.93 21.34 3.87
C VAL A 371 -67.71 20.70 2.71
N VAL A 372 -68.38 19.58 2.99
CA VAL A 372 -69.44 19.01 2.16
C VAL A 372 -70.71 19.00 2.98
N ASP A 373 -71.79 19.59 2.47
CA ASP A 373 -73.05 19.75 3.21
C ASP A 373 -73.68 18.41 3.60
N GLY A 374 -74.14 18.34 4.85
CA GLY A 374 -74.93 17.24 5.42
C GLY A 374 -75.74 17.78 6.61
N GLU A 375 -77.02 17.44 6.68
CA GLU A 375 -77.98 18.14 7.54
C GLU A 375 -77.87 17.77 9.04
N VAL A 376 -78.43 18.65 9.87
CA VAL A 376 -78.44 18.60 11.34
C VAL A 376 -79.38 17.50 11.86
N ASP A 377 -79.00 16.84 12.96
CA ASP A 377 -79.95 16.19 13.87
C ASP A 377 -79.59 16.58 15.32
N GLU A 378 -80.60 16.81 16.16
CA GLU A 378 -80.43 17.42 17.49
C GLU A 378 -80.32 16.36 18.61
N GLY A 379 -79.24 16.37 19.39
CA GLY A 379 -79.06 15.44 20.51
C GLY A 379 -78.10 15.93 21.58
N ASP A 380 -78.55 15.93 22.84
CA ASP A 380 -77.77 16.32 24.01
C ASP A 380 -76.51 15.44 24.20
N VAL A 381 -75.33 16.07 24.19
CA VAL A 381 -74.07 15.43 24.61
C VAL A 381 -73.40 16.27 25.69
N HIS A 382 -73.33 15.72 26.90
CA HIS A 382 -72.52 16.31 27.98
C HIS A 382 -71.03 16.22 27.63
N ILE A 383 -70.45 17.32 27.15
CA ILE A 383 -69.00 17.43 26.94
C ILE A 383 -68.31 17.45 28.32
N LYS A 384 -67.88 16.28 28.77
CA LYS A 384 -66.81 16.20 29.77
C LYS A 384 -65.52 16.72 29.12
N PRO A 385 -64.71 17.55 29.80
CA PRO A 385 -63.39 17.91 29.28
C PRO A 385 -62.54 16.64 29.18
N MET A 386 -62.29 16.18 27.95
CA MET A 386 -61.28 15.15 27.72
C MET A 386 -59.90 15.81 27.85
N THR A 387 -59.13 15.36 28.83
CA THR A 387 -57.69 15.64 28.88
C THR A 387 -57.08 15.16 27.57
N ARG A 388 -56.55 16.07 26.75
CA ARG A 388 -55.73 15.71 25.59
C ARG A 388 -54.58 14.84 26.12
N LYS A 389 -54.48 13.59 25.66
CA LYS A 389 -53.25 12.82 25.86
C LYS A 389 -52.12 13.57 25.16
N PRO A 390 -50.91 13.67 25.73
CA PRO A 390 -49.76 14.17 25.00
C PRO A 390 -49.56 13.31 23.75
N VAL A 391 -49.30 13.95 22.61
CA VAL A 391 -48.89 13.24 21.40
C VAL A 391 -47.46 12.75 21.64
N PRO A 392 -47.13 11.48 21.41
CA PRO A 392 -45.77 10.98 21.58
C PRO A 392 -44.81 11.72 20.65
N LEU A 393 -43.83 12.42 21.23
CA LEU A 393 -42.71 12.98 20.48
C LEU A 393 -41.80 11.82 20.05
N LEU A 394 -41.76 11.57 18.74
CA LEU A 394 -40.88 10.58 18.12
C LEU A 394 -39.66 11.29 17.50
N PHE A 395 -38.47 10.77 17.78
CA PHE A 395 -37.20 11.32 17.33
C PHE A 395 -36.62 10.48 16.18
N SER A 396 -35.62 10.99 15.46
CA SER A 396 -34.96 10.19 14.41
C SER A 396 -33.99 9.17 15.01
N GLU A 397 -33.89 7.98 14.41
CA GLU A 397 -32.94 6.93 14.81
C GLU A 397 -31.49 7.44 14.88
N VAL A 398 -31.11 8.35 13.98
CA VAL A 398 -29.76 8.91 13.91
C VAL A 398 -29.51 9.88 15.07
N ASP A 399 -30.46 10.75 15.38
CA ASP A 399 -30.37 11.65 16.54
C ASP A 399 -30.32 10.87 17.85
N VAL A 400 -31.18 9.85 18.00
CA VAL A 400 -31.21 8.99 19.20
C VAL A 400 -29.87 8.27 19.40
N LYS A 401 -29.29 7.70 18.34
CA LYS A 401 -27.97 7.03 18.41
C LYS A 401 -26.82 7.99 18.70
N LEU A 402 -26.84 9.18 18.11
CA LEU A 402 -25.83 10.22 18.37
C LEU A 402 -25.88 10.67 19.84
N VAL A 403 -27.07 11.01 20.33
CA VAL A 403 -27.29 11.40 21.73
C VAL A 403 -26.96 10.27 22.69
N PHE A 404 -27.37 9.03 22.43
CA PHE A 404 -27.04 7.88 23.29
C PHE A 404 -25.53 7.65 23.42
N LYS A 405 -24.78 7.82 22.34
CA LYS A 405 -23.32 7.76 22.33
C LYS A 405 -22.69 8.90 23.14
N GLU A 406 -23.22 10.11 23.05
CA GLU A 406 -22.74 11.26 23.85
C GLU A 406 -23.09 11.14 25.33
N VAL A 407 -24.31 10.74 25.70
CA VAL A 407 -24.70 10.44 27.08
C VAL A 407 -23.87 9.28 27.65
N THR A 408 -23.63 8.21 26.89
CA THR A 408 -22.71 7.14 27.31
C THR A 408 -21.29 7.66 27.56
N SER A 409 -20.81 8.61 26.74
CA SER A 409 -19.52 9.29 26.92
C SER A 409 -19.48 10.15 28.19
N LYS A 410 -20.54 10.95 28.44
CA LYS A 410 -20.75 11.76 29.66
C LYS A 410 -20.69 10.90 30.92
N PHE A 411 -21.42 9.79 30.95
CA PHE A 411 -21.43 8.86 32.09
C PHE A 411 -20.08 8.15 32.28
N LEU A 412 -19.35 7.84 31.20
CA LEU A 412 -17.99 7.29 31.29
C LEU A 412 -17.00 8.33 31.87
N ARG A 413 -17.03 9.58 31.41
CA ARG A 413 -16.20 10.68 31.95
C ARG A 413 -16.51 10.93 33.43
N LYS A 414 -17.79 11.12 33.78
CA LYS A 414 -18.27 11.29 35.16
C LYS A 414 -17.81 10.17 36.08
N ARG A 415 -17.93 8.91 35.65
CA ARG A 415 -17.44 7.74 36.40
C ARG A 415 -15.93 7.80 36.69
N ILE A 416 -15.12 8.21 35.71
CA ILE A 416 -13.66 8.26 35.83
C ILE A 416 -13.24 9.42 36.76
N VAL A 417 -13.92 10.58 36.65
CA VAL A 417 -13.63 11.79 37.44
C VAL A 417 -14.14 11.68 38.88
N GLU A 418 -15.44 11.53 39.11
CA GLU A 418 -16.01 11.45 40.47
C GLU A 418 -15.61 10.15 41.19
N GLY A 419 -15.65 9.03 40.48
CA GLY A 419 -15.44 7.70 41.06
C GLY A 419 -13.97 7.30 41.19
N GLY A 420 -13.05 8.08 40.61
CA GLY A 420 -11.61 7.80 40.57
C GLY A 420 -11.23 6.45 39.94
N LYS A 421 -12.16 5.80 39.23
CA LYS A 421 -12.06 4.40 38.77
C LYS A 421 -12.69 4.20 37.39
N ARG A 422 -11.95 3.49 36.55
CA ARG A 422 -12.30 3.20 35.15
C ARG A 422 -13.31 2.05 35.05
N SER A 423 -13.74 1.70 33.84
CA SER A 423 -14.74 0.64 33.61
C SER A 423 -14.23 -0.76 33.96
N ASP A 424 -12.93 -1.01 33.84
CA ASP A 424 -12.27 -2.23 34.34
C ASP A 424 -11.92 -2.17 35.85
N GLY A 425 -12.15 -1.02 36.48
CA GLY A 425 -11.88 -0.74 37.89
C GLY A 425 -10.47 -0.24 38.20
N ARG A 426 -9.61 -0.04 37.19
CA ARG A 426 -8.26 0.54 37.35
C ARG A 426 -8.29 2.01 37.77
N SER A 427 -7.18 2.46 38.35
CA SER A 427 -6.88 3.90 38.51
C SER A 427 -6.55 4.58 37.16
N PRO A 428 -6.51 5.92 37.10
CA PRO A 428 -6.02 6.67 35.93
C PRO A 428 -4.62 6.23 35.46
N SER A 429 -3.67 6.01 36.38
CA SER A 429 -2.27 5.72 36.05
C SER A 429 -1.93 4.23 35.88
N GLU A 430 -2.82 3.34 36.29
CA GLU A 430 -2.62 1.88 36.31
C GLU A 430 -2.71 1.24 34.91
N ILE A 431 -1.83 0.30 34.62
CA ILE A 431 -1.68 -0.39 33.33
C ILE A 431 -2.30 -1.80 33.41
N ARG A 432 -2.87 -2.32 32.32
CA ARG A 432 -3.47 -3.67 32.30
C ARG A 432 -2.40 -4.75 32.47
N PRO A 433 -2.73 -5.93 33.06
CA PRO A 433 -1.81 -7.05 33.17
C PRO A 433 -1.16 -7.41 31.83
N ILE A 434 0.16 -7.59 31.84
CA ILE A 434 0.96 -7.94 30.66
C ILE A 434 1.37 -9.41 30.74
N ASN A 435 1.31 -10.11 29.61
CA ASN A 435 1.84 -11.46 29.44
C ASN A 435 2.57 -11.54 28.09
N SER A 436 3.83 -11.95 28.12
CA SER A 436 4.69 -12.09 26.94
C SER A 436 5.27 -13.50 26.87
N GLN A 437 5.30 -14.06 25.65
CA GLN A 437 5.82 -15.40 25.39
C GLN A 437 6.57 -15.40 24.06
N CYS A 438 7.87 -15.71 24.07
CA CYS A 438 8.66 -15.84 22.84
C CYS A 438 8.58 -17.27 22.27
N ARG A 439 9.10 -17.49 21.06
CA ARG A 439 9.20 -18.79 20.40
C ARG A 439 7.87 -19.56 20.25
N LEU A 440 6.75 -18.84 20.13
CA LEU A 440 5.40 -19.43 19.95
C LEU A 440 5.33 -20.27 18.66
N LEU A 441 5.99 -19.84 17.58
CA LEU A 441 6.00 -20.51 16.29
C LEU A 441 7.36 -21.19 16.04
N PRO A 442 7.51 -22.52 16.22
CA PRO A 442 8.82 -23.18 16.24
C PRO A 442 9.61 -23.18 14.93
N ARG A 443 9.05 -22.62 13.85
CA ARG A 443 9.66 -22.49 12.51
C ARG A 443 9.86 -21.05 12.05
N ALA A 444 9.37 -20.06 12.79
CA ALA A 444 9.70 -18.66 12.52
C ALA A 444 11.20 -18.41 12.75
N HIS A 445 11.73 -17.28 12.27
CA HIS A 445 13.10 -16.91 12.64
C HIS A 445 13.11 -16.36 14.06
N GLY A 446 12.12 -15.52 14.41
CA GLY A 446 11.72 -15.26 15.79
C GLY A 446 10.21 -15.05 15.88
N SER A 447 9.62 -15.26 17.06
CA SER A 447 8.19 -15.00 17.28
C SER A 447 7.92 -14.58 18.72
N ALA A 448 6.92 -13.72 18.93
CA ALA A 448 6.47 -13.32 20.24
C ALA A 448 4.94 -13.10 20.25
N LEU A 449 4.28 -13.65 21.26
CA LEU A 449 2.92 -13.25 21.64
C LEU A 449 3.04 -12.19 22.74
N PHE A 450 2.54 -10.98 22.49
CA PHE A 450 2.46 -9.92 23.48
C PHE A 450 1.00 -9.60 23.77
N THR A 451 0.59 -9.76 25.03
CA THR A 451 -0.77 -9.49 25.52
C THR A 451 -0.71 -8.40 26.60
N ARG A 452 -1.59 -7.39 26.52
CA ARG A 452 -1.79 -6.37 27.55
C ARG A 452 -3.28 -6.17 27.80
N GLY A 453 -3.82 -6.84 28.81
CA GLY A 453 -5.27 -7.03 28.97
C GLY A 453 -5.90 -7.67 27.73
N GLU A 454 -7.06 -7.18 27.29
CA GLU A 454 -7.78 -7.66 26.10
C GLU A 454 -7.23 -7.07 24.77
N THR A 455 -5.92 -6.80 24.70
CA THR A 455 -5.21 -6.44 23.45
C THR A 455 -4.03 -7.39 23.28
N GLN A 456 -3.93 -8.05 22.12
CA GLN A 456 -2.91 -9.06 21.84
C GLN A 456 -2.36 -8.92 20.41
N SER A 457 -1.03 -8.98 20.30
CA SER A 457 -0.28 -9.01 19.04
C SER A 457 0.54 -10.30 18.98
N LEU A 458 0.37 -11.05 17.90
CA LEU A 458 1.29 -12.09 17.47
C LEU A 458 2.29 -11.46 16.50
N ALA A 459 3.51 -11.23 16.98
CA ALA A 459 4.61 -10.71 16.18
C ALA A 459 5.51 -11.85 15.68
N VAL A 460 5.85 -11.81 14.39
CA VAL A 460 6.67 -12.81 13.71
C VAL A 460 7.78 -12.11 12.92
N VAL A 461 9.03 -12.53 13.13
CA VAL A 461 10.18 -12.02 12.38
C VAL A 461 10.61 -13.05 11.33
N THR A 462 10.77 -12.56 10.11
CA THR A 462 11.46 -13.26 9.01
C THR A 462 12.72 -12.48 8.63
N LEU A 463 13.79 -13.21 8.36
CA LEU A 463 15.09 -12.68 7.95
C LEU A 463 15.41 -13.19 6.53
N GLY A 464 15.84 -12.31 5.65
CA GLY A 464 16.14 -12.62 4.25
C GLY A 464 17.38 -11.89 3.72
N ASP A 465 17.67 -12.13 2.45
CA ASP A 465 18.72 -11.44 1.70
C ASP A 465 18.21 -10.11 1.10
N LYS A 466 19.01 -9.49 0.23
CA LYS A 466 18.65 -8.23 -0.43
C LYS A 466 17.47 -8.37 -1.42
N GLN A 467 17.12 -9.58 -1.87
CA GLN A 467 15.96 -9.81 -2.75
C GLN A 467 14.63 -9.70 -2.00
N MET A 468 14.64 -9.84 -0.66
CA MET A 468 13.46 -9.66 0.19
C MET A 468 13.15 -8.19 0.52
N ALA A 469 14.07 -7.25 0.21
CA ALA A 469 13.94 -5.84 0.54
C ALA A 469 12.77 -5.18 -0.23
N GLN A 470 12.01 -4.32 0.45
CA GLN A 470 10.86 -3.67 -0.16
C GLN A 470 11.31 -2.49 -1.04
N ARG A 471 11.17 -2.62 -2.36
CA ARG A 471 11.41 -1.50 -3.29
C ARG A 471 10.29 -0.46 -3.18
N ILE A 472 10.67 0.81 -3.08
CA ILE A 472 9.79 1.98 -3.10
C ILE A 472 10.05 2.77 -4.40
N ASP A 473 9.00 3.39 -4.95
CA ASP A 473 9.01 4.23 -6.17
C ASP A 473 8.36 5.58 -5.79
N ASN A 474 9.18 6.55 -5.33
CA ASN A 474 8.73 7.83 -4.79
C ASN A 474 9.32 9.04 -5.56
N LEU A 475 8.95 10.26 -5.14
CA LEU A 475 9.45 11.49 -5.75
C LEU A 475 10.98 11.69 -5.61
N VAL A 476 11.61 11.12 -4.57
CA VAL A 476 13.04 11.31 -4.23
C VAL A 476 13.91 10.30 -4.96
N ASP A 477 13.61 9.00 -4.87
CA ASP A 477 14.28 7.91 -5.58
C ASP A 477 13.27 6.87 -6.10
N THR A 478 13.63 6.25 -7.21
CA THR A 478 12.92 5.14 -7.87
C THR A 478 13.50 3.77 -7.53
N GLU A 479 14.69 3.71 -6.91
CA GLU A 479 15.44 2.49 -6.59
C GLU A 479 15.64 2.29 -5.07
N GLU A 480 14.92 3.04 -4.22
CA GLU A 480 15.00 2.92 -2.76
C GLU A 480 14.62 1.50 -2.32
N LEU A 481 15.53 0.81 -1.61
CA LEU A 481 15.36 -0.56 -1.13
C LEU A 481 15.30 -0.59 0.39
N LYS A 482 14.08 -0.71 0.92
CA LYS A 482 13.86 -0.74 2.37
C LYS A 482 14.23 -2.10 2.96
N ARG A 483 15.34 -2.11 3.71
CA ARG A 483 15.89 -3.27 4.44
C ARG A 483 15.00 -3.75 5.58
N PHE A 484 14.21 -2.85 6.18
CA PHE A 484 13.30 -3.17 7.29
C PHE A 484 11.89 -2.71 6.96
N TYR A 485 10.90 -3.57 7.18
CA TYR A 485 9.50 -3.19 7.07
C TYR A 485 8.60 -3.98 8.01
N LEU A 486 7.50 -3.35 8.45
CA LEU A 486 6.50 -3.96 9.32
C LEU A 486 5.15 -4.09 8.60
N GLN A 487 4.63 -5.31 8.54
CA GLN A 487 3.30 -5.61 8.02
C GLN A 487 2.34 -5.82 9.20
N TYR A 488 1.40 -4.89 9.38
CA TYR A 488 0.40 -4.91 10.43
C TYR A 488 -0.94 -5.39 9.86
N SER A 489 -1.63 -6.30 10.55
CA SER A 489 -2.94 -6.83 10.15
C SER A 489 -3.94 -6.80 11.29
N PHE A 490 -5.16 -6.33 10.99
CA PHE A 490 -6.25 -6.16 11.94
C PHE A 490 -7.49 -6.96 11.51
N PRO A 491 -7.48 -8.30 11.63
CA PRO A 491 -8.62 -9.13 11.29
C PRO A 491 -9.83 -8.78 12.16
N PRO A 492 -11.07 -8.78 11.62
CA PRO A 492 -12.25 -8.29 12.36
C PRO A 492 -12.60 -9.17 13.57
N SER A 493 -12.14 -10.42 13.58
CA SER A 493 -12.22 -11.31 14.74
C SER A 493 -11.57 -10.73 15.99
N CYS A 494 -10.50 -9.93 15.88
CA CYS A 494 -9.81 -9.36 17.05
C CYS A 494 -10.65 -8.35 17.83
N VAL A 495 -11.71 -7.79 17.23
CA VAL A 495 -12.70 -6.94 17.92
C VAL A 495 -14.02 -7.65 18.23
N GLY A 496 -14.17 -8.91 17.79
CA GLY A 496 -15.40 -9.71 17.90
C GLY A 496 -16.40 -9.46 16.77
N GLU A 497 -15.94 -9.09 15.57
CA GLU A 497 -16.79 -8.71 14.44
C GLU A 497 -16.56 -9.59 13.20
N VAL A 498 -17.53 -9.59 12.28
CA VAL A 498 -17.45 -10.30 11.00
C VAL A 498 -17.43 -9.27 9.86
N ARG A 499 -16.35 -9.25 9.09
CA ARG A 499 -16.20 -8.47 7.85
C ARG A 499 -15.42 -9.27 6.82
N ARG A 500 -15.60 -8.94 5.53
CA ARG A 500 -14.83 -9.56 4.45
C ARG A 500 -13.35 -9.13 4.53
N MET A 501 -12.44 -10.09 4.67
CA MET A 501 -11.00 -9.84 4.54
C MET A 501 -10.66 -9.26 3.15
N GLY A 502 -9.61 -8.43 3.07
CA GLY A 502 -9.25 -7.72 1.85
C GLY A 502 -7.84 -7.13 1.91
N ALA A 503 -7.55 -6.18 1.02
CA ALA A 503 -6.33 -5.38 1.10
C ALA A 503 -6.33 -4.51 2.37
N PRO A 504 -5.15 -4.24 2.98
CA PRO A 504 -5.06 -3.51 4.25
C PRO A 504 -5.66 -2.10 4.14
N SER A 505 -6.38 -1.72 5.19
CA SER A 505 -6.98 -0.40 5.34
C SER A 505 -5.95 0.71 5.59
N ARG A 506 -6.35 1.97 5.41
CA ARG A 506 -5.51 3.13 5.78
C ARG A 506 -5.04 3.07 7.25
N ARG A 507 -5.90 2.58 8.16
CA ARG A 507 -5.57 2.43 9.59
C ARG A 507 -4.52 1.34 9.83
N GLU A 508 -4.61 0.21 9.13
CA GLU A 508 -3.60 -0.85 9.22
C GLU A 508 -2.24 -0.41 8.69
N ILE A 509 -2.22 0.33 7.57
CA ILE A 509 -1.00 0.90 7.01
C ILE A 509 -0.39 1.93 7.98
N GLY A 510 -1.19 2.86 8.52
CA GLY A 510 -0.72 3.86 9.49
C GLY A 510 -0.21 3.26 10.79
N HIS A 511 -0.95 2.31 11.38
CA HIS A 511 -0.50 1.55 12.56
C HIS A 511 0.78 0.75 12.29
N GLY A 512 0.93 0.23 11.07
CA GLY A 512 2.14 -0.45 10.59
C GLY A 512 3.34 0.48 10.56
N ILE A 513 3.23 1.63 9.89
CA ILE A 513 4.29 2.64 9.77
C ILE A 513 4.69 3.18 11.16
N LEU A 514 3.72 3.48 12.04
CA LEU A 514 4.01 3.92 13.41
C LEU A 514 4.83 2.87 14.19
N ALA A 515 4.44 1.60 14.12
CA ALA A 515 5.15 0.52 14.82
C ALA A 515 6.52 0.21 14.17
N GLU A 516 6.64 0.40 12.86
CA GLU A 516 7.87 0.28 12.10
C GLU A 516 8.88 1.37 12.48
N ARG A 517 8.52 2.64 12.33
CA ARG A 517 9.39 3.78 12.67
C ARG A 517 9.75 3.82 14.15
N ALA A 518 8.88 3.32 15.05
CA ALA A 518 9.22 3.12 16.46
C ALA A 518 10.29 2.05 16.72
N LEU A 519 10.45 1.07 15.80
CA LEU A 519 11.41 -0.03 15.88
C LEU A 519 12.64 0.19 14.97
N GLU A 520 12.61 1.15 14.04
CA GLU A 520 13.73 1.44 13.14
C GLU A 520 15.01 1.93 13.86
N PRO A 521 14.95 2.85 14.86
CA PRO A 521 16.14 3.32 15.58
C PRO A 521 16.91 2.23 16.36
N ILE A 522 16.25 1.16 16.82
CA ILE A 522 16.94 0.08 17.55
C ILE A 522 17.74 -0.86 16.65
N LEU A 523 17.60 -0.78 15.33
CA LEU A 523 18.20 -1.77 14.43
C LEU A 523 19.73 -1.60 14.25
N PRO A 524 20.47 -2.70 14.15
CA PRO A 524 21.90 -2.72 13.80
C PRO A 524 22.15 -2.26 12.35
N SER A 525 23.38 -1.87 12.04
CA SER A 525 23.77 -1.47 10.68
C SER A 525 23.71 -2.64 9.67
N GLU A 526 23.75 -2.38 8.36
CA GLU A 526 23.84 -3.43 7.33
C GLU A 526 25.23 -4.11 7.27
N GLU A 527 26.24 -3.51 7.92
CA GLU A 527 27.57 -4.10 8.10
C GLU A 527 27.58 -5.10 9.27
N GLU A 528 26.94 -4.73 10.39
CA GLU A 528 26.83 -5.56 11.59
C GLU A 528 25.85 -6.73 11.41
N PHE A 529 24.70 -6.48 10.78
CA PHE A 529 23.66 -7.47 10.59
C PHE A 529 23.12 -7.42 9.15
N PRO A 530 23.71 -8.18 8.21
CA PRO A 530 23.55 -8.03 6.76
C PRO A 530 22.22 -8.59 6.20
N TYR A 531 21.16 -8.57 6.98
CA TYR A 531 19.86 -9.14 6.67
C TYR A 531 18.84 -8.05 6.31
N THR A 532 17.93 -8.41 5.40
CA THR A 532 16.59 -7.80 5.32
C THR A 532 15.73 -8.37 6.46
N ILE A 533 14.95 -7.52 7.11
CA ILE A 533 14.13 -7.85 8.28
C ILE A 533 12.67 -7.51 7.97
N ARG A 534 11.80 -8.52 7.95
CA ARG A 534 10.34 -8.36 7.92
C ARG A 534 9.79 -8.66 9.30
N VAL A 535 9.10 -7.70 9.91
CA VAL A 535 8.21 -7.96 11.04
C VAL A 535 6.79 -8.08 10.50
N GLU A 536 6.04 -9.07 10.97
CA GLU A 536 4.61 -9.20 10.75
C GLU A 536 3.90 -9.18 12.11
N SER A 537 2.92 -8.29 12.29
CA SER A 537 2.12 -8.17 13.51
C SER A 537 0.67 -8.47 13.18
N THR A 538 0.21 -9.66 13.55
CA THR A 538 -1.19 -10.05 13.48
C THR A 538 -1.85 -9.72 14.81
N ILE A 539 -2.86 -8.84 14.80
CA ILE A 539 -3.63 -8.52 15.99
C ILE A 539 -4.70 -9.60 16.20
N THR A 540 -4.61 -10.32 17.31
CA THR A 540 -5.53 -11.42 17.67
C THR A 540 -6.62 -10.97 18.62
N GLU A 541 -6.35 -9.97 19.46
CA GLU A 541 -7.33 -9.28 20.30
C GLU A 541 -7.08 -7.78 20.30
N SER A 542 -8.13 -6.95 20.39
CA SER A 542 -7.98 -5.51 20.55
C SER A 542 -9.07 -4.89 21.42
N ASN A 543 -8.64 -4.28 22.53
CA ASN A 543 -9.42 -3.37 23.37
C ASN A 543 -8.60 -2.12 23.72
N GLY A 544 -7.74 -1.64 22.82
CA GLY A 544 -6.96 -0.40 23.00
C GLY A 544 -5.52 -0.53 22.49
N SER A 545 -5.11 0.43 21.65
CA SER A 545 -3.77 0.60 21.05
C SER A 545 -2.98 -0.68 20.71
N SER A 546 -3.51 -1.42 19.74
CA SER A 546 -2.85 -2.58 19.14
C SER A 546 -1.59 -2.23 18.32
N SER A 547 -1.40 -0.96 17.92
CA SER A 547 -0.14 -0.47 17.36
C SER A 547 0.99 -0.49 18.40
N MET A 548 0.74 0.01 19.61
CA MET A 548 1.70 -0.05 20.72
C MET A 548 1.98 -1.49 21.18
N ALA A 549 0.98 -2.38 21.13
CA ALA A 549 1.22 -3.82 21.31
C ALA A 549 2.12 -4.42 20.22
N SER A 550 2.04 -3.92 18.98
CA SER A 550 2.90 -4.33 17.87
C SER A 550 4.35 -3.90 18.03
N VAL A 551 4.62 -2.73 18.64
CA VAL A 551 5.99 -2.32 19.03
C VAL A 551 6.56 -3.29 20.05
N CYS A 552 5.82 -3.59 21.13
CA CYS A 552 6.28 -4.49 22.18
C CYS A 552 6.51 -5.92 21.66
N GLY A 553 5.56 -6.46 20.89
CA GLY A 553 5.67 -7.77 20.25
C GLY A 553 6.81 -7.82 19.23
N GLY A 554 6.93 -6.81 18.37
CA GLY A 554 7.99 -6.69 17.38
C GLY A 554 9.39 -6.67 18.02
N CYS A 555 9.60 -5.87 19.07
CA CYS A 555 10.85 -5.84 19.82
C CYS A 555 11.20 -7.22 20.42
N LEU A 556 10.23 -7.93 21.00
CA LEU A 556 10.44 -9.28 21.53
C LEU A 556 10.72 -10.31 20.42
N ALA A 557 10.06 -10.21 19.27
CA ALA A 557 10.28 -11.11 18.13
C ALA A 557 11.64 -10.88 17.44
N LEU A 558 12.14 -9.63 17.41
CA LEU A 558 13.50 -9.29 16.94
C LEU A 558 14.57 -9.89 17.86
N LEU A 559 14.39 -9.76 19.18
CA LEU A 559 15.25 -10.43 20.17
C LEU A 559 15.17 -11.96 20.08
N ASP A 560 14.00 -12.53 19.81
CA ASP A 560 13.84 -13.97 19.65
C ASP A 560 14.52 -14.49 18.37
N ALA A 561 14.51 -13.68 17.30
CA ALA A 561 15.20 -13.97 16.05
C ALA A 561 16.73 -13.86 16.10
N GLY A 562 17.28 -13.36 17.21
CA GLY A 562 18.72 -13.10 17.34
C GLY A 562 19.20 -11.88 16.57
N VAL A 563 18.33 -10.90 16.30
CA VAL A 563 18.75 -9.58 15.79
C VAL A 563 19.46 -8.84 16.93
N PRO A 564 20.71 -8.35 16.73
CA PRO A 564 21.42 -7.55 17.72
C PRO A 564 20.86 -6.12 17.74
N ILE A 565 19.68 -5.95 18.36
CA ILE A 565 19.09 -4.62 18.56
C ILE A 565 19.84 -3.85 19.64
N LYS A 566 19.96 -2.52 19.48
CA LYS A 566 20.70 -1.63 20.38
C LYS A 566 20.12 -1.64 21.80
N ASN A 567 18.87 -1.18 21.90
CA ASN A 567 18.07 -1.11 23.13
C ASN A 567 16.75 -1.88 22.93
N SER A 568 16.05 -2.21 24.01
CA SER A 568 14.67 -2.70 23.95
C SER A 568 13.69 -1.53 24.11
N VAL A 569 12.62 -1.50 23.31
CA VAL A 569 11.62 -0.43 23.31
C VAL A 569 10.21 -0.97 23.55
N ALA A 570 9.38 -0.17 24.21
CA ALA A 570 7.98 -0.47 24.48
C ALA A 570 7.08 0.71 24.07
N GLY A 571 5.85 0.39 23.66
CA GLY A 571 4.81 1.35 23.36
C GLY A 571 3.74 1.44 24.45
N ILE A 572 3.32 2.65 24.81
CA ILE A 572 2.12 2.91 25.62
C ILE A 572 1.19 3.89 24.88
N ALA A 573 -0.12 3.78 25.14
CA ALA A 573 -1.10 4.76 24.70
C ALA A 573 -1.80 5.36 25.91
N MET A 574 -2.02 6.67 25.83
CA MET A 574 -2.47 7.54 26.89
C MET A 574 -3.68 8.32 26.39
N GLY A 575 -4.56 8.75 27.29
CA GLY A 575 -5.67 9.63 26.95
C GLY A 575 -5.92 10.69 28.01
N MET A 576 -6.91 11.55 27.77
CA MET A 576 -7.22 12.68 28.65
C MET A 576 -8.72 12.94 28.75
N VAL A 577 -9.14 13.47 29.90
CA VAL A 577 -10.36 14.27 30.06
C VAL A 577 -9.91 15.67 30.49
N LEU A 578 -10.20 16.69 29.68
CA LEU A 578 -9.59 18.02 29.80
C LEU A 578 -10.34 18.92 30.80
N ASP A 579 -11.62 19.19 30.56
CA ASP A 579 -12.48 19.82 31.58
C ASP A 579 -13.11 18.71 32.43
N THR A 580 -12.85 18.75 33.73
CA THR A 580 -13.40 17.81 34.71
C THR A 580 -14.56 18.40 35.52
N LYS A 581 -14.86 19.71 35.40
CA LYS A 581 -15.93 20.38 36.19
C LYS A 581 -17.33 19.91 35.82
N GLU A 582 -17.59 19.76 34.53
CA GLU A 582 -18.84 19.17 34.01
C GLU A 582 -19.10 17.77 34.61
N PHE A 583 -18.01 17.08 34.96
CA PHE A 583 -17.97 15.71 35.45
C PHE A 583 -17.67 15.62 36.95
N GLY A 584 -17.95 16.67 37.73
CA GLY A 584 -17.85 16.68 39.20
C GLY A 584 -16.43 16.85 39.79
N GLY A 585 -15.43 17.13 38.95
CA GLY A 585 -14.06 17.47 39.34
C GLY A 585 -13.83 18.97 39.57
N ASP A 586 -12.58 19.34 39.85
CA ASP A 586 -12.16 20.73 40.10
C ASP A 586 -11.77 21.51 38.83
N GLY A 587 -11.66 20.83 37.68
CA GLY A 587 -11.17 21.37 36.42
C GLY A 587 -9.69 21.11 36.16
N THR A 588 -9.02 20.29 36.96
CA THR A 588 -7.70 19.74 36.59
C THR A 588 -7.86 18.68 35.49
N PRO A 589 -7.04 18.70 34.42
CA PRO A 589 -7.06 17.67 33.39
C PRO A 589 -6.62 16.30 33.93
N LEU A 590 -7.35 15.25 33.58
CA LEU A 590 -7.13 13.89 34.08
C LEU A 590 -6.50 13.00 33.00
N ILE A 591 -5.27 12.53 33.24
CA ILE A 591 -4.46 11.74 32.29
C ILE A 591 -4.62 10.24 32.58
N LEU A 592 -4.96 9.48 31.53
CA LEU A 592 -5.20 8.03 31.58
C LEU A 592 -4.04 7.25 30.95
N SER A 593 -3.44 6.32 31.69
CA SER A 593 -2.44 5.36 31.18
C SER A 593 -3.10 4.12 30.58
N ASP A 594 -2.52 3.60 29.50
CA ASP A 594 -2.96 2.36 28.82
C ASP A 594 -4.48 2.33 28.60
N ILE A 595 -4.95 3.24 27.74
CA ILE A 595 -6.37 3.44 27.44
C ILE A 595 -7.02 2.23 26.77
N SER A 596 -8.29 2.00 27.11
CA SER A 596 -9.16 1.05 26.44
C SER A 596 -9.84 1.67 25.21
N GLY A 597 -10.40 0.85 24.32
CA GLY A 597 -11.08 1.35 23.11
C GLY A 597 -12.29 2.24 23.38
N SER A 598 -12.89 2.16 24.58
CA SER A 598 -13.96 3.08 25.02
C SER A 598 -13.40 4.43 25.49
N GLU A 599 -12.24 4.41 26.14
CA GLU A 599 -11.55 5.62 26.64
C GLU A 599 -10.83 6.37 25.50
N ASP A 600 -10.34 5.66 24.49
CA ASP A 600 -9.94 6.21 23.18
C ASP A 600 -11.11 6.97 22.56
N ALA A 601 -12.25 6.31 22.31
CA ALA A 601 -13.42 6.94 21.69
C ALA A 601 -13.92 8.18 22.46
N SER A 602 -14.12 8.05 23.78
CA SER A 602 -14.67 9.10 24.65
C SER A 602 -13.68 10.14 25.17
N GLY A 603 -12.36 9.94 25.04
CA GLY A 603 -11.34 10.87 25.53
C GLY A 603 -11.14 12.10 24.65
N ASP A 604 -10.60 13.18 25.20
CA ASP A 604 -10.29 14.44 24.51
C ASP A 604 -9.00 14.38 23.67
N MET A 605 -8.19 13.35 23.90
CA MET A 605 -6.84 13.16 23.37
C MET A 605 -6.52 11.67 23.31
N ASP A 606 -5.83 11.22 22.26
CA ASP A 606 -5.08 9.95 22.21
C ASP A 606 -3.60 10.28 21.98
N LEU A 607 -2.73 9.76 22.84
CA LEU A 607 -1.28 10.00 22.81
C LEU A 607 -0.54 8.66 22.91
N LYS A 608 0.16 8.29 21.84
CA LYS A 608 0.90 7.04 21.70
C LYS A 608 2.38 7.36 21.76
N VAL A 609 3.12 6.76 22.70
CA VAL A 609 4.54 7.00 22.90
C VAL A 609 5.28 5.67 22.95
N ALA A 610 6.26 5.51 22.06
CA ALA A 610 7.17 4.39 22.01
C ALA A 610 8.62 4.85 22.27
N GLY A 611 9.40 4.01 22.94
CA GLY A 611 10.79 4.30 23.28
C GLY A 611 11.32 3.36 24.34
N ASP A 612 12.50 3.66 24.88
CA ASP A 612 13.04 2.97 26.05
C ASP A 612 12.69 3.72 27.35
N GLU A 613 13.44 3.44 28.41
CA GLU A 613 13.30 4.06 29.73
C GLU A 613 13.62 5.57 29.76
N ASN A 614 14.45 6.08 28.84
CA ASN A 614 15.04 7.42 28.91
C ASN A 614 14.89 8.23 27.61
N GLY A 615 14.63 7.58 26.47
CA GLY A 615 14.42 8.23 25.18
C GLY A 615 13.20 7.69 24.42
N ILE A 616 12.59 8.55 23.62
CA ILE A 616 11.47 8.28 22.72
C ILE A 616 12.01 7.86 21.35
N THR A 617 11.37 6.89 20.69
CA THR A 617 11.60 6.55 19.28
C THR A 617 10.44 6.95 18.37
N ALA A 618 9.20 6.94 18.89
CA ALA A 618 8.04 7.47 18.19
C ALA A 618 7.01 8.10 19.14
N PHE A 619 6.33 9.14 18.66
CA PHE A 619 5.33 9.91 19.36
C PHE A 619 4.21 10.28 18.36
N GLN A 620 2.98 9.83 18.61
CA GLN A 620 1.80 10.20 17.84
C GLN A 620 0.76 10.78 18.79
N MET A 621 0.18 11.93 18.46
CA MET A 621 -0.80 12.62 19.30
C MET A 621 -1.96 13.13 18.44
N ASP A 622 -3.16 12.66 18.76
CA ASP A 622 -4.42 13.06 18.12
C ASP A 622 -5.25 13.87 19.15
N ILE A 623 -5.51 15.16 18.88
CA ILE A 623 -6.20 16.08 19.78
C ILE A 623 -7.59 16.40 19.22
N LYS A 624 -8.64 16.13 20.00
CA LYS A 624 -10.03 16.32 19.55
C LYS A 624 -10.65 17.65 19.98
N VAL A 625 -10.08 18.32 20.98
CA VAL A 625 -10.59 19.56 21.57
C VAL A 625 -9.48 20.60 21.75
N GLY A 626 -9.84 21.89 21.66
CA GLY A 626 -8.91 22.96 22.03
C GLY A 626 -8.65 23.02 23.52
N GLY A 627 -7.52 23.59 23.93
CA GLY A 627 -7.19 23.87 25.33
C GLY A 627 -6.12 22.98 25.97
N ILE A 628 -5.60 21.97 25.27
CA ILE A 628 -4.42 21.22 25.74
C ILE A 628 -3.19 22.15 25.68
N THR A 629 -2.55 22.36 26.82
CA THR A 629 -1.38 23.26 26.98
C THR A 629 -0.07 22.48 27.12
N LEU A 630 1.07 23.12 26.83
CA LEU A 630 2.40 22.50 26.95
C LEU A 630 2.68 21.89 28.35
N PRO A 631 2.33 22.53 29.50
CA PRO A 631 2.49 21.89 30.81
C PRO A 631 1.65 20.62 31.00
N VAL A 632 0.45 20.57 30.43
CA VAL A 632 -0.43 19.39 30.45
C VAL A 632 0.14 18.27 29.56
N MET A 633 0.70 18.63 28.41
CA MET A 633 1.43 17.68 27.54
C MET A 633 2.69 17.13 28.24
N GLN A 634 3.41 17.97 29.00
CA GLN A 634 4.57 17.54 29.80
C GLN A 634 4.18 16.53 30.88
N GLN A 635 3.08 16.77 31.62
CA GLN A 635 2.56 15.80 32.58
C GLN A 635 2.18 14.48 31.91
N ALA A 636 1.52 14.53 30.75
CA ALA A 636 1.15 13.34 29.99
C ALA A 636 2.37 12.54 29.50
N LEU A 637 3.42 13.23 29.04
CA LEU A 637 4.70 12.61 28.65
C LEU A 637 5.45 11.96 29.83
N VAL A 638 5.49 12.60 30.99
CA VAL A 638 6.10 12.03 32.21
C VAL A 638 5.35 10.76 32.65
N GLN A 639 4.01 10.80 32.68
CA GLN A 639 3.20 9.62 32.99
C GLN A 639 3.35 8.52 31.93
N ALA A 640 3.50 8.89 30.65
CA ALA A 640 3.79 7.94 29.57
C ALA A 640 5.15 7.26 29.75
N ARG A 641 6.21 8.01 30.05
CA ARG A 641 7.57 7.48 30.30
C ARG A 641 7.59 6.46 31.42
N ASP A 642 6.99 6.80 32.56
CA ASP A 642 6.96 5.90 33.72
C ASP A 642 6.09 4.65 33.42
N GLY A 643 5.07 4.80 32.57
CA GLY A 643 4.34 3.69 31.96
C GLY A 643 5.17 2.82 31.00
N ARG A 644 5.99 3.40 30.12
CA ARG A 644 6.92 2.65 29.24
C ARG A 644 7.89 1.81 30.07
N LYS A 645 8.45 2.37 31.16
CA LYS A 645 9.31 1.65 32.11
C LYS A 645 8.63 0.42 32.69
N HIS A 646 7.36 0.54 33.10
CA HIS A 646 6.60 -0.63 33.57
C HIS A 646 6.40 -1.68 32.46
N VAL A 647 6.00 -1.26 31.24
CA VAL A 647 5.81 -2.18 30.12
C VAL A 647 7.12 -2.92 29.76
N LEU A 648 8.26 -2.23 29.74
CA LEU A 648 9.59 -2.84 29.55
C LEU A 648 9.92 -3.85 30.64
N ALA A 649 9.68 -3.51 31.90
CA ALA A 649 9.93 -4.39 33.04
C ALA A 649 9.09 -5.68 32.98
N GLU A 650 7.85 -5.63 32.49
CA GLU A 650 7.04 -6.83 32.24
C GLU A 650 7.47 -7.60 30.97
N MET A 651 7.82 -6.90 29.88
CA MET A 651 8.35 -7.53 28.66
C MET A 651 9.59 -8.39 28.94
N MET A 652 10.47 -7.93 29.82
CA MET A 652 11.69 -8.66 30.23
C MET A 652 11.41 -9.93 31.05
N LYS A 653 10.18 -10.16 31.50
CA LYS A 653 9.73 -11.40 32.18
C LYS A 653 9.14 -12.44 31.21
N SER A 654 9.23 -12.21 29.89
CA SER A 654 8.70 -13.11 28.85
C SER A 654 9.08 -14.57 29.09
N SER A 655 8.11 -15.47 28.97
CA SER A 655 8.28 -16.90 29.25
C SER A 655 7.72 -17.78 28.11
N PRO A 656 8.57 -18.49 27.34
CA PRO A 656 10.03 -18.52 27.47
C PRO A 656 10.66 -17.17 27.05
N PRO A 657 11.86 -16.84 27.58
CA PRO A 657 12.56 -15.62 27.21
C PRO A 657 13.06 -15.65 25.76
N PRO A 658 13.30 -14.49 25.13
CA PRO A 658 13.76 -14.40 23.75
C PRO A 658 15.06 -15.19 23.52
N SER A 659 15.16 -15.90 22.39
CA SER A 659 16.29 -16.78 22.09
C SER A 659 17.65 -16.07 22.00
N LYS A 660 17.71 -14.81 21.55
CA LYS A 660 18.95 -14.02 21.32
C LYS A 660 20.02 -14.75 20.49
N GLN A 661 19.58 -15.65 19.61
CA GLN A 661 20.43 -16.47 18.74
C GLN A 661 19.69 -16.65 17.41
N LEU A 662 20.42 -16.59 16.29
CA LEU A 662 19.85 -16.81 14.96
C LEU A 662 19.20 -18.19 14.87
N SER A 663 17.95 -18.22 14.40
CA SER A 663 17.21 -19.47 14.19
C SER A 663 17.89 -20.35 13.15
N LYS A 664 17.91 -21.67 13.41
CA LYS A 664 18.41 -22.72 12.50
C LYS A 664 17.69 -22.79 11.14
N TYR A 665 16.60 -22.04 10.96
CA TYR A 665 15.86 -21.91 9.70
C TYR A 665 16.17 -20.62 8.95
N ALA A 666 16.83 -19.65 9.58
CA ALA A 666 17.26 -18.41 8.93
C ALA A 666 18.43 -18.69 7.96
N PRO A 667 18.52 -17.96 6.83
CA PRO A 667 19.69 -18.03 5.96
C PRO A 667 20.95 -17.59 6.72
N LEU A 668 22.09 -18.20 6.40
CA LEU A 668 23.39 -17.82 6.94
C LEU A 668 24.04 -16.84 5.97
N ILE A 669 24.05 -15.55 6.33
CA ILE A 669 24.74 -14.50 5.56
C ILE A 669 26.08 -14.21 6.24
N HIS A 670 27.18 -14.39 5.51
CA HIS A 670 28.52 -14.01 5.96
C HIS A 670 29.07 -12.86 5.12
N VAL A 671 29.62 -11.84 5.79
CA VAL A 671 30.35 -10.75 5.14
C VAL A 671 31.84 -10.99 5.31
N MET A 672 32.59 -10.97 4.20
CA MET A 672 34.06 -10.95 4.19
C MET A 672 34.57 -9.80 3.33
N LYS A 673 35.69 -9.18 3.72
CA LYS A 673 36.31 -8.09 2.95
C LYS A 673 37.57 -8.57 2.23
N VAL A 674 37.68 -8.26 0.95
CA VAL A 674 38.85 -8.54 0.10
C VAL A 674 39.43 -7.21 -0.43
N LYS A 675 40.56 -7.27 -1.15
CA LYS A 675 41.07 -6.08 -1.85
C LYS A 675 40.20 -5.79 -3.09
N PRO A 676 39.76 -4.53 -3.34
CA PRO A 676 38.95 -4.15 -4.51
C PRO A 676 39.43 -4.76 -5.84
N ASP A 677 40.73 -4.66 -6.13
CA ASP A 677 41.38 -5.19 -7.34
C ASP A 677 41.14 -6.69 -7.59
N LYS A 678 40.74 -7.45 -6.55
CA LYS A 678 40.53 -8.90 -6.60
C LYS A 678 39.06 -9.28 -6.83
N VAL A 679 38.10 -8.37 -6.65
CA VAL A 679 36.66 -8.64 -6.87
C VAL A 679 36.40 -9.17 -8.28
N ASN A 680 37.04 -8.58 -9.29
CA ASN A 680 36.97 -9.00 -10.69
C ASN A 680 37.37 -10.46 -10.95
N ILE A 681 38.25 -11.04 -10.13
CA ILE A 681 38.70 -12.45 -10.25
C ILE A 681 37.58 -13.40 -9.78
N ILE A 682 36.79 -12.98 -8.80
CA ILE A 682 35.71 -13.75 -8.17
C ILE A 682 34.49 -13.76 -9.10
N ILE A 683 34.11 -12.59 -9.62
CA ILE A 683 33.03 -12.45 -10.62
C ILE A 683 33.41 -13.23 -11.89
N GLY A 684 34.63 -12.99 -12.41
CA GLY A 684 35.09 -13.53 -13.68
C GLY A 684 34.37 -12.94 -14.89
N SER A 685 34.77 -13.33 -16.10
CA SER A 685 34.22 -12.77 -17.35
C SER A 685 32.71 -13.04 -17.48
N GLY A 686 31.90 -11.97 -17.41
CA GLY A 686 30.44 -12.07 -17.47
C GLY A 686 29.78 -12.78 -16.28
N GLY A 687 30.41 -12.76 -15.10
CA GLY A 687 29.88 -13.43 -13.91
C GLY A 687 30.01 -14.95 -13.93
N LYS A 688 30.79 -15.52 -14.86
CA LYS A 688 30.94 -16.98 -15.01
C LYS A 688 31.60 -17.63 -13.81
N LYS A 689 32.57 -16.98 -13.16
CA LYS A 689 33.32 -17.61 -12.06
C LYS A 689 32.49 -17.62 -10.78
N VAL A 690 31.80 -16.52 -10.45
CA VAL A 690 30.89 -16.48 -9.29
C VAL A 690 29.73 -17.47 -9.45
N LYS A 691 29.14 -17.58 -10.65
CA LYS A 691 28.11 -18.61 -10.94
C LYS A 691 28.64 -20.04 -10.78
N SER A 692 29.85 -20.32 -11.23
CA SER A 692 30.52 -21.61 -11.01
C SER A 692 30.77 -21.90 -9.54
N ILE A 693 31.11 -20.90 -8.71
CA ILE A 693 31.28 -21.10 -7.25
C ILE A 693 29.91 -21.37 -6.59
N ILE A 694 28.86 -20.66 -6.99
CA ILE A 694 27.47 -20.89 -6.52
C ILE A 694 27.04 -22.34 -6.84
N GLU A 695 27.22 -22.77 -8.09
CA GLU A 695 26.86 -24.12 -8.55
C GLU A 695 27.70 -25.24 -7.90
N GLU A 696 29.00 -25.02 -7.69
CA GLU A 696 29.91 -25.98 -7.05
C GLU A 696 29.67 -26.12 -5.54
N THR A 697 29.28 -25.03 -4.86
CA THR A 697 29.15 -25.01 -3.39
C THR A 697 27.74 -25.20 -2.88
N GLY A 698 26.70 -24.87 -3.68
CA GLY A 698 25.30 -24.93 -3.25
C GLY A 698 24.85 -23.77 -2.37
N VAL A 699 25.62 -22.68 -2.28
CA VAL A 699 25.14 -21.42 -1.66
C VAL A 699 24.06 -20.76 -2.53
N GLU A 700 23.23 -19.91 -1.97
CA GLU A 700 22.13 -19.25 -2.70
C GLU A 700 22.61 -18.04 -3.51
N ALA A 701 23.47 -17.22 -2.91
CA ALA A 701 23.98 -15.99 -3.51
C ALA A 701 25.41 -15.68 -3.05
N ILE A 702 26.14 -14.96 -3.91
CA ILE A 702 27.43 -14.33 -3.60
C ILE A 702 27.38 -12.94 -4.21
N ASP A 703 27.05 -11.94 -3.40
CA ASP A 703 27.01 -10.54 -3.79
C ASP A 703 28.38 -9.90 -3.54
N THR A 704 28.88 -9.12 -4.51
CA THR A 704 30.17 -8.44 -4.44
C THR A 704 30.02 -6.95 -4.67
N GLN A 705 30.62 -6.13 -3.81
CA GLN A 705 30.66 -4.67 -3.93
C GLN A 705 32.06 -4.20 -4.38
N ASP A 706 32.12 -3.04 -5.04
CA ASP A 706 33.37 -2.49 -5.60
C ASP A 706 34.41 -2.09 -4.54
N ASP A 707 33.98 -1.88 -3.29
CA ASP A 707 34.86 -1.59 -2.15
C ASP A 707 35.58 -2.84 -1.59
N GLY A 708 35.26 -4.02 -2.11
CA GLY A 708 35.79 -5.31 -1.68
C GLY A 708 34.93 -6.05 -0.64
N LEU A 709 33.76 -5.57 -0.26
CA LEU A 709 32.81 -6.37 0.53
C LEU A 709 32.19 -7.49 -0.32
N ILE A 710 32.13 -8.69 0.26
CA ILE A 710 31.48 -9.87 -0.30
C ILE A 710 30.47 -10.40 0.72
N LYS A 711 29.22 -10.57 0.30
CA LYS A 711 28.17 -11.21 1.10
C LYS A 711 27.88 -12.59 0.51
N ILE A 712 28.02 -13.64 1.31
CA ILE A 712 27.74 -15.04 0.91
C ILE A 712 26.51 -15.52 1.69
N THR A 713 25.46 -15.92 0.98
CA THR A 713 24.19 -16.38 1.55
C THR A 713 24.03 -17.88 1.36
N ALA A 714 23.90 -18.65 2.45
CA ALA A 714 23.84 -20.12 2.41
C ALA A 714 22.76 -20.70 3.35
N LYS A 715 22.29 -21.92 3.07
CA LYS A 715 21.34 -22.67 3.94
C LYS A 715 22.02 -23.45 5.05
N ASP A 716 23.29 -23.83 4.84
CA ASP A 716 24.05 -24.65 5.76
C ASP A 716 25.50 -24.14 5.88
N LEU A 717 26.09 -24.41 7.04
CA LEU A 717 27.45 -23.98 7.37
C LEU A 717 28.50 -24.67 6.47
N SER A 718 28.27 -25.88 5.96
CA SER A 718 29.26 -26.58 5.14
C SER A 718 29.43 -25.93 3.77
N SER A 719 28.33 -25.54 3.12
CA SER A 719 28.35 -24.83 1.84
C SER A 719 28.91 -23.42 2.00
N LEU A 720 28.63 -22.76 3.13
CA LEU A 720 29.22 -21.48 3.49
C LEU A 720 30.76 -21.56 3.63
N GLU A 721 31.29 -22.51 4.40
CA GLU A 721 32.75 -22.68 4.56
C GLU A 721 33.45 -23.12 3.27
N LYS A 722 32.82 -23.93 2.42
CA LYS A 722 33.34 -24.25 1.07
C LYS A 722 33.49 -22.98 0.22
N SER A 723 32.44 -22.15 0.16
CA SER A 723 32.43 -20.90 -0.62
C SER A 723 33.47 -19.89 -0.11
N LYS A 724 33.52 -19.67 1.22
CA LYS A 724 34.58 -18.89 1.88
C LYS A 724 35.98 -19.38 1.49
N THR A 725 36.21 -20.70 1.55
CA THR A 725 37.52 -21.30 1.24
C THR A 725 37.91 -21.06 -0.22
N ILE A 726 36.99 -21.25 -1.17
CA ILE A 726 37.25 -21.02 -2.60
C ILE A 726 37.54 -19.52 -2.86
N ILE A 727 36.75 -18.61 -2.28
CA ILE A 727 36.95 -17.16 -2.42
C ILE A 727 38.27 -16.72 -1.79
N ALA A 728 38.59 -17.20 -0.59
CA ALA A 728 39.86 -16.94 0.09
C ALA A 728 41.05 -17.40 -0.78
N ASN A 729 40.99 -18.63 -1.32
CA ASN A 729 42.06 -19.17 -2.18
C ASN A 729 42.22 -18.39 -3.50
N LEU A 730 41.11 -17.95 -4.13
CA LEU A 730 41.15 -17.11 -5.34
C LEU A 730 41.72 -15.71 -5.08
N THR A 731 41.46 -15.14 -3.91
CA THR A 731 41.83 -13.75 -3.54
C THR A 731 43.15 -13.64 -2.80
N MET A 732 43.64 -14.73 -2.19
CA MET A 732 44.93 -14.87 -1.50
C MET A 732 46.04 -14.11 -2.24
N VAL A 733 46.88 -13.36 -1.53
CA VAL A 733 48.05 -12.70 -2.14
C VAL A 733 49.28 -13.53 -1.76
N PRO A 734 50.13 -13.99 -2.71
CA PRO A 734 51.26 -14.83 -2.37
C PRO A 734 52.31 -13.97 -1.68
N THR A 735 52.63 -14.29 -0.43
CA THR A 735 53.57 -13.53 0.40
C THR A 735 54.94 -14.21 0.41
N VAL A 736 55.99 -13.45 0.11
CA VAL A 736 57.37 -13.95 0.08
C VAL A 736 57.79 -14.35 1.50
N GLY A 737 58.30 -15.57 1.64
CA GLY A 737 58.63 -16.21 2.92
C GLY A 737 57.62 -17.28 3.35
N ASP A 738 56.38 -17.24 2.85
CA ASP A 738 55.32 -18.16 3.29
C ASP A 738 55.48 -19.58 2.73
N ILE A 739 54.92 -20.53 3.49
CA ILE A 739 55.01 -21.97 3.25
C ILE A 739 53.62 -22.49 2.85
N TYR A 740 53.48 -22.84 1.58
CA TYR A 740 52.26 -23.44 1.03
C TYR A 740 52.40 -24.96 1.10
N ARG A 741 51.38 -25.64 1.62
CA ARG A 741 51.43 -27.08 1.93
C ARG A 741 50.48 -27.88 1.05
N ASN A 742 50.83 -29.15 0.81
CA ASN A 742 50.03 -30.10 0.03
C ASN A 742 49.66 -29.57 -1.37
N CYS A 743 50.57 -28.82 -2.00
CA CYS A 743 50.37 -28.18 -3.30
C CYS A 743 50.58 -29.19 -4.45
N GLU A 744 49.79 -29.09 -5.52
CA GLU A 744 49.80 -30.07 -6.61
C GLU A 744 50.78 -29.70 -7.73
N ILE A 745 51.53 -30.68 -8.24
CA ILE A 745 52.40 -30.51 -9.39
C ILE A 745 51.59 -30.67 -10.69
N LYS A 746 51.35 -29.55 -11.38
CA LYS A 746 50.53 -29.50 -12.61
C LYS A 746 51.29 -29.92 -13.86
N SER A 747 52.57 -29.56 -13.94
CA SER A 747 53.44 -29.95 -15.04
C SER A 747 54.89 -29.98 -14.60
N ILE A 748 55.70 -30.76 -15.32
CA ILE A 748 57.14 -30.84 -15.15
C ILE A 748 57.79 -30.40 -16.45
N ALA A 749 58.89 -29.66 -16.33
CA ALA A 749 59.73 -29.21 -17.42
C ALA A 749 61.20 -29.58 -17.12
N PRO A 750 62.10 -29.62 -18.14
CA PRO A 750 63.50 -29.99 -17.95
C PRO A 750 64.31 -29.12 -16.96
N TYR A 751 63.74 -28.02 -16.47
CA TYR A 751 64.34 -27.07 -15.54
C TYR A 751 63.59 -26.94 -14.19
N GLY A 752 62.54 -27.74 -13.95
CA GLY A 752 61.78 -27.70 -12.69
C GLY A 752 60.32 -28.15 -12.81
N ALA A 753 59.58 -28.04 -11.71
CA ALA A 753 58.16 -28.40 -11.62
C ALA A 753 57.29 -27.15 -11.40
N PHE A 754 56.15 -27.09 -12.08
CA PHE A 754 55.12 -26.07 -11.85
C PHE A 754 54.14 -26.57 -10.78
N VAL A 755 54.07 -25.84 -9.67
CA VAL A 755 53.32 -26.22 -8.47
C VAL A 755 52.18 -25.22 -8.25
N GLU A 756 50.93 -25.70 -8.19
CA GLU A 756 49.76 -24.88 -7.91
C GLU A 756 49.65 -24.62 -6.40
N ILE A 757 49.96 -23.40 -5.98
CA ILE A 757 49.85 -22.97 -4.56
C ILE A 757 48.45 -22.46 -4.19
N ALA A 758 47.65 -22.09 -5.20
CA ALA A 758 46.24 -21.73 -5.10
C ALA A 758 45.58 -21.87 -6.48
N PRO A 759 44.25 -22.07 -6.58
CA PRO A 759 43.57 -22.35 -7.85
C PRO A 759 43.87 -21.32 -8.95
N GLY A 760 44.47 -21.79 -10.05
CA GLY A 760 44.89 -20.94 -11.17
C GLY A 760 46.14 -20.10 -10.91
N ARG A 761 46.96 -20.45 -9.90
CA ARG A 761 48.24 -19.79 -9.59
C ARG A 761 49.35 -20.81 -9.36
N GLU A 762 50.09 -21.04 -10.44
CA GLU A 762 51.29 -21.86 -10.45
C GLU A 762 52.53 -21.03 -10.14
N GLY A 763 53.47 -21.62 -9.40
CA GLY A 763 54.84 -21.12 -9.27
C GLY A 763 55.85 -22.16 -9.76
N LEU A 764 57.00 -21.69 -10.23
CA LEU A 764 58.07 -22.57 -10.68
C LEU A 764 58.96 -22.95 -9.49
N CYS A 765 58.94 -24.23 -9.11
CA CYS A 765 59.98 -24.82 -8.30
C CYS A 765 61.11 -25.28 -9.22
N HIS A 766 62.18 -24.48 -9.31
CA HIS A 766 63.33 -24.78 -10.17
C HIS A 766 64.01 -26.10 -9.74
N ILE A 767 64.68 -26.79 -10.66
CA ILE A 767 65.30 -28.11 -10.40
C ILE A 767 66.31 -28.07 -9.22
N SER A 768 67.04 -26.97 -9.07
CA SER A 768 67.96 -26.73 -7.93
C SER A 768 67.26 -26.51 -6.58
N GLU A 769 65.93 -26.43 -6.56
CA GLU A 769 65.09 -26.14 -5.40
C GLU A 769 64.10 -27.28 -5.09
N LEU A 770 64.16 -28.40 -5.82
CA LEU A 770 63.31 -29.59 -5.58
C LEU A 770 63.86 -30.53 -4.49
N SER A 771 65.19 -30.60 -4.32
CA SER A 771 65.88 -31.47 -3.37
C SER A 771 67.11 -30.77 -2.78
N SER A 772 67.60 -31.24 -1.63
CA SER A 772 68.93 -30.89 -1.11
C SER A 772 70.07 -31.54 -1.91
N THR A 773 69.80 -32.65 -2.61
CA THR A 773 70.74 -33.33 -3.51
C THR A 773 70.68 -32.74 -4.93
N TRP A 774 71.79 -32.81 -5.67
CA TRP A 774 71.79 -32.50 -7.11
C TRP A 774 70.93 -33.52 -7.88
N LEU A 775 70.17 -33.04 -8.88
CA LEU A 775 69.28 -33.84 -9.72
C LEU A 775 69.62 -33.65 -11.20
N ALA A 776 69.55 -34.73 -11.98
CA ALA A 776 69.73 -34.68 -13.42
C ALA A 776 68.44 -34.29 -14.15
N LYS A 777 67.28 -34.67 -13.59
CA LYS A 777 65.94 -34.35 -14.09
C LYS A 777 65.00 -33.99 -12.93
N ALA A 778 63.91 -33.29 -13.21
CA ALA A 778 62.91 -32.99 -12.19
C ALA A 778 62.03 -34.22 -11.89
N GLU A 779 61.81 -35.05 -12.91
CA GLU A 779 61.10 -36.33 -12.88
C GLU A 779 61.76 -37.37 -11.94
N ASP A 780 63.03 -37.18 -11.56
CA ASP A 780 63.75 -38.09 -10.66
C ASP A 780 63.22 -38.03 -9.20
N VAL A 781 62.46 -36.99 -8.83
CA VAL A 781 62.04 -36.68 -7.44
C VAL A 781 60.56 -36.29 -7.30
N VAL A 782 59.86 -35.99 -8.40
CA VAL A 782 58.43 -35.64 -8.43
C VAL A 782 57.76 -36.07 -9.73
N ASN A 783 56.47 -36.41 -9.67
CA ASN A 783 55.60 -36.73 -10.79
C ASN A 783 54.49 -35.67 -10.95
N VAL A 784 53.85 -35.63 -12.11
CA VAL A 784 52.63 -34.82 -12.31
C VAL A 784 51.49 -35.42 -11.47
N GLY A 785 50.85 -34.59 -10.67
CA GLY A 785 49.86 -34.99 -9.66
C GLY A 785 50.42 -35.22 -8.25
N ASP A 786 51.74 -35.28 -8.07
CA ASP A 786 52.33 -35.38 -6.73
C ASP A 786 52.04 -34.13 -5.89
N ARG A 787 52.01 -34.33 -4.57
CA ARG A 787 51.68 -33.31 -3.58
C ARG A 787 52.91 -32.95 -2.75
N VAL A 788 53.28 -31.68 -2.74
CA VAL A 788 54.51 -31.18 -2.09
C VAL A 788 54.26 -29.91 -1.27
N ASP A 789 55.03 -29.76 -0.20
CA ASP A 789 55.14 -28.50 0.54
C ASP A 789 56.24 -27.64 -0.12
N VAL A 790 55.97 -26.34 -0.29
CA VAL A 790 56.82 -25.38 -1.02
C VAL A 790 56.79 -23.98 -0.38
N LYS A 791 57.97 -23.37 -0.25
CA LYS A 791 58.14 -21.99 0.23
C LYS A 791 58.25 -21.02 -0.95
N LEU A 792 57.58 -19.87 -0.88
CA LEU A 792 57.74 -18.80 -1.88
C LEU A 792 59.00 -17.97 -1.55
N ILE A 793 60.03 -18.06 -2.39
CA ILE A 793 61.29 -17.31 -2.20
C ILE A 793 61.20 -15.90 -2.79
N GLU A 794 60.61 -15.76 -3.98
CA GLU A 794 60.71 -14.54 -4.77
C GLU A 794 59.51 -14.40 -5.72
N ILE A 795 59.16 -13.16 -6.03
CA ILE A 795 58.21 -12.80 -7.09
C ILE A 795 58.99 -11.92 -8.08
N ASN A 796 59.21 -12.44 -9.29
CA ASN A 796 59.92 -11.71 -10.34
C ASN A 796 59.15 -10.46 -10.76
N GLU A 797 59.82 -9.47 -11.37
CA GLU A 797 59.21 -8.23 -11.92
C GLU A 797 57.99 -8.47 -12.84
N LYS A 798 57.92 -9.65 -13.46
CA LYS A 798 56.81 -10.09 -14.35
C LYS A 798 55.67 -10.80 -13.60
N GLY A 799 55.64 -10.75 -12.27
CA GLY A 799 54.64 -11.40 -11.41
C GLY A 799 54.78 -12.93 -11.28
N GLN A 800 55.87 -13.51 -11.79
CA GLN A 800 56.10 -14.96 -11.75
C GLN A 800 56.63 -15.40 -10.38
N LEU A 801 56.05 -16.45 -9.80
CA LEU A 801 56.36 -16.96 -8.47
C LEU A 801 57.50 -17.98 -8.53
N ARG A 802 58.56 -17.80 -7.72
CA ARG A 802 59.67 -18.77 -7.56
C ARG A 802 59.55 -19.52 -6.25
N LEU A 803 59.39 -20.84 -6.34
CA LEU A 803 59.14 -21.73 -5.22
C LEU A 803 60.37 -22.58 -4.88
N SER A 804 60.43 -23.07 -3.64
CA SER A 804 61.42 -24.07 -3.23
C SER A 804 60.84 -25.07 -2.24
N ARG A 805 61.03 -26.36 -2.54
CA ARG A 805 60.85 -27.48 -1.61
C ARG A 805 62.10 -27.67 -0.76
N ARG A 806 63.29 -27.42 -1.33
CA ARG A 806 64.61 -27.51 -0.67
C ARG A 806 64.67 -26.67 0.60
N ALA A 807 64.10 -25.46 0.61
CA ALA A 807 64.01 -24.57 1.77
C ALA A 807 63.09 -25.08 2.91
N LEU A 808 62.56 -26.30 2.80
CA LEU A 808 61.72 -26.99 3.79
C LEU A 808 62.22 -28.42 4.11
N LEU A 809 63.23 -28.89 3.39
CA LEU A 809 63.91 -30.14 3.72
C LEU A 809 64.94 -29.86 4.85
N PRO A 810 65.26 -30.85 5.70
CA PRO A 810 66.39 -30.73 6.61
C PRO A 810 67.68 -30.50 5.80
N ASP A 811 68.50 -29.54 6.21
CA ASP A 811 69.88 -29.44 5.72
C ASP A 811 70.62 -30.71 6.15
N GLY A 812 70.97 -31.55 5.18
CA GLY A 812 71.87 -32.68 5.41
C GLY A 812 73.30 -32.15 5.51
N ASP A 813 73.99 -32.46 6.61
CA ASP A 813 75.28 -31.88 6.97
C ASP A 813 76.29 -31.84 5.81
N LEU A 814 76.49 -30.63 5.27
CA LEU A 814 77.62 -30.33 4.40
C LEU A 814 78.85 -30.05 5.26
N ASP A 815 79.58 -31.09 5.65
CA ASP A 815 80.99 -30.94 6.00
C ASP A 815 81.90 -31.32 4.83
N THR A 816 82.98 -30.58 4.70
CA THR A 816 83.86 -30.56 3.53
C THR A 816 85.20 -31.23 3.84
N SER A 817 85.69 -32.05 2.92
CA SER A 817 87.10 -32.46 2.90
C SER A 817 87.74 -32.08 1.57
N GLY A 818 88.79 -31.26 1.63
CA GLY A 818 89.50 -30.77 0.45
C GLY A 818 90.35 -31.81 -0.29
N LYS A 819 90.66 -31.48 -1.54
CA LYS A 819 91.72 -32.09 -2.39
C LYS A 819 93.09 -32.04 -1.66
N PRO A 820 94.16 -32.81 -2.04
CA PRO A 820 94.37 -33.43 -3.37
C PRO A 820 95.11 -34.81 -3.41
N LYS A 821 95.42 -35.26 -4.64
CA LYS A 821 96.40 -36.31 -5.06
C LYS A 821 95.99 -37.80 -4.98
N THR A 822 95.47 -38.27 -6.13
CA THR A 822 95.78 -39.56 -6.79
C THR A 822 95.72 -40.87 -5.97
N SER A 823 94.59 -41.57 -6.11
CA SER A 823 94.41 -43.04 -6.03
C SER A 823 94.86 -43.79 -4.76
N ASN A 824 93.87 -44.05 -3.89
CA ASN A 824 93.75 -45.12 -2.89
C ASN A 824 94.68 -45.14 -1.63
N SER A 825 93.98 -45.08 -0.47
CA SER A 825 94.13 -45.96 0.72
C SER A 825 94.97 -45.54 1.97
N ILE A 826 94.28 -45.62 3.13
CA ILE A 826 94.72 -46.02 4.50
C ILE A 826 95.35 -45.00 5.51
N LYS A 827 94.52 -44.67 6.53
CA LYS A 827 94.68 -44.55 8.02
C LYS A 827 95.84 -43.82 8.77
N GLU A 828 95.40 -43.11 9.84
CA GLU A 828 95.98 -42.97 11.22
C GLU A 828 97.32 -42.19 11.41
N ASN A 829 97.60 -41.51 12.54
CA ASN A 829 97.08 -41.65 13.91
C ASN A 829 97.15 -40.36 14.79
N ILE A 830 96.66 -40.44 16.04
CA ILE A 830 96.67 -39.39 17.09
C ILE A 830 97.57 -39.77 18.28
N PRO A 831 98.17 -38.78 18.98
CA PRO A 831 97.71 -38.36 20.33
C PRO A 831 97.79 -36.80 20.49
N PRO A 832 97.57 -36.13 21.66
CA PRO A 832 97.35 -36.64 23.03
C PRO A 832 96.07 -36.10 23.74
N GLN A 833 96.20 -35.43 24.90
CA GLN A 833 95.35 -35.60 26.08
C GLN A 833 95.64 -34.50 27.14
N ASP A 834 94.65 -34.13 27.99
CA ASP A 834 94.88 -33.82 29.41
C ASP A 834 93.61 -34.10 30.28
N ASP A 835 93.86 -34.68 31.45
CA ASP A 835 92.99 -35.35 32.45
C ASP A 835 92.04 -34.40 33.26
N LEU A 836 90.97 -34.79 34.02
CA LEU A 836 90.25 -36.05 34.35
C LEU A 836 88.73 -35.74 34.71
N VAL A 837 87.96 -36.11 35.78
CA VAL A 837 88.13 -36.89 37.04
C VAL A 837 86.78 -37.37 37.71
N LYS A 838 86.75 -38.64 38.17
CA LYS A 838 86.06 -39.33 39.31
C LYS A 838 84.57 -39.08 39.80
N ILE A 839 83.82 -40.22 39.83
CA ILE A 839 83.07 -40.85 40.98
C ILE A 839 81.60 -40.47 41.35
N ALA A 840 80.68 -41.37 40.95
CA ALA A 840 79.58 -42.10 41.66
C ALA A 840 78.69 -41.53 42.81
N ALA A 841 77.38 -41.88 42.76
CA ALA A 841 76.60 -42.68 43.77
C ALA A 841 75.14 -42.25 44.11
N LYS A 842 74.21 -43.22 44.06
CA LYS A 842 72.96 -43.47 44.84
C LYS A 842 71.92 -42.35 45.18
N LYS A 843 70.68 -42.57 44.67
CA LYS A 843 69.34 -42.67 45.36
C LYS A 843 69.29 -42.58 46.92
N PRO A 844 68.13 -42.22 47.58
CA PRO A 844 66.73 -42.53 47.18
C PRO A 844 65.61 -41.49 47.52
N LEU A 845 64.37 -42.00 47.58
CA LEU A 845 63.01 -41.41 47.63
C LEU A 845 62.48 -40.86 48.99
N ARG A 846 61.45 -39.99 48.89
CA ARG A 846 60.16 -39.87 49.66
C ARG A 846 60.13 -39.72 51.19
N LYS A 847 59.17 -38.88 51.65
CA LYS A 847 57.98 -39.16 52.51
C LYS A 847 57.02 -37.95 52.40
N ASP A 848 55.69 -37.97 52.65
CA ASP A 848 54.62 -39.00 52.67
C ASP A 848 53.23 -38.31 52.64
N GLU A 849 52.13 -39.09 52.48
CA GLU A 849 50.76 -38.93 53.05
C GLU A 849 50.01 -37.55 53.00
N THR A 850 48.73 -37.40 52.64
CA THR A 850 47.56 -38.26 52.29
C THR A 850 46.65 -37.51 51.27
N GLY A 851 45.77 -38.10 50.46
CA GLY A 851 45.50 -39.51 50.17
C GLY A 851 44.14 -39.73 49.46
N GLN A 852 44.16 -40.49 48.34
CA GLN A 852 43.09 -41.37 47.82
C GLN A 852 41.76 -40.73 47.28
N ILE A 853 41.03 -41.33 46.31
CA ILE A 853 41.17 -42.56 45.49
C ILE A 853 40.51 -42.27 44.10
N VAL A 854 41.16 -42.52 42.93
CA VAL A 854 41.03 -43.70 42.03
C VAL A 854 39.60 -43.91 41.47
N ASP A 855 39.33 -44.07 40.16
CA ASP A 855 40.11 -44.01 38.89
C ASP A 855 39.08 -43.79 37.71
N GLN A 856 39.21 -43.96 36.38
CA GLN A 856 40.07 -44.67 35.40
C GLN A 856 40.21 -43.87 34.06
N GLY A 857 40.72 -44.50 32.98
CA GLY A 857 40.84 -43.95 31.61
C GLY A 857 39.60 -44.12 30.70
N GLU A 858 39.62 -43.78 29.40
CA GLU A 858 40.75 -43.46 28.51
C GLU A 858 40.46 -42.33 27.47
N ASN A 859 41.53 -41.96 26.74
CA ASN A 859 41.56 -41.39 25.38
C ASN A 859 41.29 -39.89 25.12
N SER A 860 42.42 -39.19 24.97
CA SER A 860 42.80 -38.43 23.75
C SER A 860 42.58 -36.91 23.63
N GLN A 861 43.73 -36.22 23.60
CA GLN A 861 44.05 -35.01 22.80
C GLN A 861 43.14 -33.77 22.99
N LYS A 862 43.49 -32.85 23.90
CA LYS A 862 44.38 -31.66 23.69
C LYS A 862 43.87 -30.71 22.58
N LYS A 863 43.49 -29.44 22.84
CA LYS A 863 44.16 -28.29 23.52
C LYS A 863 45.50 -27.82 22.90
N ILE A 864 45.87 -26.53 22.85
CA ILE A 864 45.19 -25.20 22.87
C ILE A 864 46.28 -24.09 22.65
N THR A 865 45.91 -22.82 22.38
CA THR A 865 46.80 -21.58 22.36
C THR A 865 47.90 -21.50 21.25
N VAL A 866 48.32 -20.35 20.64
CA VAL A 866 48.68 -18.96 21.12
C VAL A 866 50.03 -18.99 21.88
N PRO A 867 50.95 -17.96 21.92
CA PRO A 867 50.94 -16.49 21.63
C PRO A 867 51.91 -16.03 20.48
N LEU A 868 52.34 -14.76 20.21
CA LEU A 868 52.80 -13.55 20.96
C LEU A 868 52.46 -12.22 20.21
N LYS A 869 52.19 -11.06 20.88
CA LYS A 869 53.09 -9.92 21.28
C LYS A 869 53.93 -9.28 20.12
N GLU A 870 54.32 -8.00 20.03
CA GLU A 870 54.11 -6.65 20.66
C GLU A 870 54.91 -5.61 19.79
N ALA A 871 54.79 -4.26 19.80
CA ALA A 871 53.79 -3.27 20.23
C ALA A 871 54.21 -1.81 19.80
N THR A 872 53.43 -0.79 20.22
CA THR A 872 53.78 0.65 20.42
C THR A 872 54.14 1.64 19.27
N SER A 873 53.25 2.64 19.12
CA SER A 873 53.53 4.12 19.18
C SER A 873 53.80 5.00 17.93
N ALA A 874 53.53 6.31 18.13
CA ALA A 874 53.77 7.51 17.29
C ALA A 874 53.08 7.57 15.89
N GLN A 875 52.20 8.52 15.54
CA GLN A 875 52.18 10.01 15.58
C GLN A 875 52.85 10.73 14.39
N GLY A 876 52.06 11.52 13.65
CA GLY A 876 52.48 12.58 12.69
C GLY A 876 52.06 12.27 11.24
N LYS A 877 51.08 12.96 10.61
CA LYS A 877 50.87 14.39 10.23
C LYS A 877 51.53 14.79 8.89
N LEU A 878 50.75 15.53 8.09
CA LEU A 878 51.15 16.34 6.90
C LEU A 878 51.64 15.50 5.69
N SER A 879 51.51 15.93 4.43
CA SER A 879 50.82 17.06 3.77
C SER A 879 50.67 16.70 2.28
N ASP A 880 49.50 16.76 1.65
CA ASP A 880 48.93 17.93 0.92
C ASP A 880 49.70 18.32 -0.37
N LYS A 881 48.95 18.80 -1.40
CA LYS A 881 49.39 19.33 -2.71
C LYS A 881 50.00 18.32 -3.72
N SER A 882 49.85 18.47 -5.05
CA SER A 882 48.93 19.28 -5.87
C SER A 882 49.09 18.98 -7.37
N LYS A 883 48.06 19.32 -8.18
CA LYS A 883 48.17 19.84 -9.59
C LYS A 883 48.69 18.89 -10.70
N GLU A 884 48.45 19.17 -11.99
CA GLU A 884 47.33 19.79 -12.73
C GLU A 884 47.55 19.59 -14.25
N LYS A 885 46.48 19.41 -15.04
CA LYS A 885 46.36 19.80 -16.48
C LYS A 885 47.30 19.07 -17.50
N ALA A 886 47.03 19.03 -18.81
CA ALA A 886 45.80 19.15 -19.62
C ALA A 886 46.14 18.74 -21.09
N ILE A 887 45.32 19.17 -22.07
CA ILE A 887 45.56 19.18 -23.54
C ILE A 887 45.22 17.85 -24.26
N LYS A 888 44.43 17.79 -25.34
CA LYS A 888 43.29 18.62 -25.86
C LYS A 888 42.63 17.89 -27.06
N LYS A 889 41.32 18.12 -27.26
CA LYS A 889 40.53 18.12 -28.52
C LYS A 889 40.99 17.29 -29.76
N LEU A 890 40.03 16.60 -30.41
CA LEU A 890 39.50 16.99 -31.75
C LEU A 890 38.24 16.19 -32.21
N THR A 891 37.11 16.91 -32.30
CA THR A 891 36.01 16.87 -33.32
C THR A 891 35.50 15.57 -34.00
N ARG A 892 34.20 15.26 -33.80
CA ARG A 892 33.01 15.46 -34.70
C ARG A 892 33.14 15.27 -36.23
N PRO A 893 32.03 15.01 -37.01
CA PRO A 893 30.65 14.56 -36.68
C PRO A 893 30.01 13.53 -37.69
N VAL A 894 28.66 13.36 -37.68
CA VAL A 894 27.78 12.90 -38.82
C VAL A 894 27.77 11.36 -39.12
N ARG A 895 26.67 10.67 -39.53
CA ARG A 895 25.27 11.03 -39.89
C ARG A 895 24.21 9.92 -39.59
N ASP A 896 22.93 10.30 -39.69
CA ASP A 896 21.63 9.60 -39.87
C ASP A 896 21.47 8.05 -39.96
N GLY A 897 20.38 7.58 -39.33
CA GLY A 897 19.67 6.33 -39.63
C GLY A 897 18.26 6.34 -39.00
N GLN A 898 17.22 6.66 -39.79
CA GLN A 898 15.83 6.73 -39.31
C GLN A 898 15.14 5.35 -39.28
N PHE A 899 14.35 5.08 -38.25
CA PHE A 899 13.05 4.41 -38.39
C PHE A 899 12.06 4.89 -37.32
N VAL A 900 10.77 4.89 -37.63
CA VAL A 900 9.70 5.54 -36.84
C VAL A 900 8.53 4.59 -36.62
N ASN A 901 8.10 4.41 -35.36
CA ASN A 901 6.66 4.47 -35.02
C ASN A 901 6.35 4.49 -33.49
N LYS A 902 5.81 5.63 -33.05
CA LYS A 902 4.56 5.82 -32.28
C LYS A 902 4.16 4.86 -31.13
N GLN A 903 3.97 5.46 -29.93
CA GLN A 903 2.74 5.50 -29.07
C GLN A 903 2.10 4.17 -28.58
N LYS A 904 1.44 4.05 -27.40
CA LYS A 904 0.71 5.04 -26.55
C LYS A 904 0.43 4.49 -25.12
N LYS A 905 0.03 5.37 -24.17
CA LYS A 905 -0.72 5.11 -22.89
C LYS A 905 -2.12 4.44 -23.19
N SER A 906 -2.99 3.79 -22.38
CA SER A 906 -3.24 3.48 -20.93
C SER A 906 -4.73 2.93 -20.82
N ILE A 907 -5.59 2.93 -19.75
CA ILE A 907 -5.60 3.51 -18.36
C ILE A 907 -6.03 2.56 -17.19
N ASP A 908 -7.31 2.20 -16.92
CA ASP A 908 -7.83 1.74 -15.59
C ASP A 908 -9.28 1.13 -15.56
N LYS A 909 -9.65 0.40 -14.48
CA LYS A 909 -11.02 0.18 -13.86
C LYS A 909 -12.15 -0.44 -14.75
N ALA A 910 -13.34 -0.92 -14.31
CA ALA A 910 -13.92 -1.48 -13.04
C ALA A 910 -14.86 -2.72 -13.37
N VAL A 911 -16.04 -3.15 -12.82
CA VAL A 911 -17.10 -2.75 -11.82
C VAL A 911 -17.83 -4.04 -11.27
N THR A 912 -18.80 -3.94 -10.32
CA THR A 912 -19.72 -4.98 -9.73
C THR A 912 -21.17 -4.93 -10.30
N GLY A 913 -22.19 -5.79 -10.02
CA GLY A 913 -22.36 -7.05 -9.22
C GLY A 913 -23.88 -7.45 -9.00
N VAL A 914 -24.16 -8.47 -8.15
CA VAL A 914 -25.39 -8.76 -7.31
C VAL A 914 -26.78 -9.15 -7.93
N VAL A 915 -27.54 -10.07 -7.26
CA VAL A 915 -28.94 -10.53 -7.56
C VAL A 915 -29.69 -11.07 -6.26
N PRO A 916 -30.97 -11.57 -6.21
CA PRO A 916 -32.00 -11.02 -5.27
C PRO A 916 -32.96 -12.02 -4.54
N SER A 917 -34.07 -11.53 -3.96
CA SER A 917 -35.41 -12.18 -3.83
C SER A 917 -36.42 -11.22 -3.13
N GLU A 918 -37.72 -11.52 -2.95
CA GLU A 918 -38.81 -11.75 -3.94
C GLU A 918 -40.21 -11.53 -3.27
N GLY A 919 -41.27 -11.11 -4.00
CA GLY A 919 -42.63 -10.85 -3.46
C GLY A 919 -43.65 -10.37 -4.52
N MET A 920 -44.96 -10.62 -4.32
CA MET A 920 -46.07 -10.41 -5.29
C MET A 920 -46.97 -9.20 -4.89
N VAL A 921 -47.84 -8.56 -5.70
CA VAL A 921 -48.81 -9.01 -6.74
C VAL A 921 -48.96 -7.97 -7.88
N ASN A 922 -49.55 -8.38 -9.03
CA ASN A 922 -49.56 -7.67 -10.32
C ASN A 922 -50.48 -6.43 -10.44
N GLY A 923 -49.99 -5.43 -11.20
CA GLY A 923 -50.79 -4.58 -12.08
C GLY A 923 -50.10 -4.50 -13.46
N GLU A 924 -50.83 -4.71 -14.57
CA GLU A 924 -50.21 -4.75 -15.91
C GLU A 924 -49.83 -3.36 -16.44
N VAL A 925 -48.55 -3.17 -16.82
CA VAL A 925 -48.14 -2.13 -17.77
C VAL A 925 -47.35 -2.79 -18.91
N LYS A 926 -47.95 -2.87 -20.10
CA LYS A 926 -47.35 -3.50 -21.28
C LYS A 926 -46.42 -2.53 -22.02
N THR A 927 -45.10 -2.62 -21.80
CA THR A 927 -44.08 -1.84 -22.54
C THR A 927 -43.32 -2.67 -23.58
N GLY A 928 -44.05 -3.28 -24.51
CA GLY A 928 -43.47 -3.76 -25.76
C GLY A 928 -43.50 -2.64 -26.82
N ILE A 929 -42.34 -2.15 -27.26
CA ILE A 929 -42.25 -1.27 -28.44
C ILE A 929 -41.94 -2.14 -29.67
N PRO A 930 -42.65 -2.01 -30.82
CA PRO A 930 -42.52 -2.94 -31.94
C PRO A 930 -41.24 -2.75 -32.78
N LEU A 931 -40.87 -3.79 -33.54
CA LEU A 931 -39.74 -3.80 -34.48
C LEU A 931 -39.76 -2.65 -35.51
N ASN A 932 -40.95 -2.15 -35.88
CA ASN A 932 -41.17 -1.22 -36.98
C ASN A 932 -40.40 0.12 -36.88
N TYR A 933 -39.89 0.49 -35.71
CA TYR A 933 -39.10 1.72 -35.53
C TYR A 933 -37.65 1.63 -36.06
N LEU A 934 -37.11 0.43 -36.30
CA LEU A 934 -35.77 0.24 -36.88
C LEU A 934 -35.76 0.21 -38.41
N GLU A 935 -36.86 -0.23 -39.05
CA GLU A 935 -36.96 -0.31 -40.52
C GLU A 935 -37.02 1.07 -41.17
N MET A 936 -37.72 2.03 -40.56
CA MET A 936 -37.84 3.40 -41.09
C MET A 936 -36.50 4.14 -41.18
N SER A 937 -35.53 3.83 -40.31
CA SER A 937 -34.19 4.42 -40.35
C SER A 937 -33.30 3.82 -41.45
N LEU A 938 -33.62 2.63 -41.95
CA LEU A 938 -32.88 1.98 -43.04
C LEU A 938 -33.31 2.53 -44.41
N GLN A 939 -34.61 2.71 -44.65
CA GLN A 939 -35.12 3.25 -45.92
C GLN A 939 -34.60 4.65 -46.26
N GLN A 940 -34.28 5.49 -45.26
CA GLN A 940 -33.68 6.80 -45.54
C GLN A 940 -32.21 6.75 -46.00
N MET A 941 -31.51 5.62 -45.83
CA MET A 941 -30.14 5.43 -46.34
C MET A 941 -30.07 4.79 -47.74
N GLU A 942 -31.19 4.34 -48.31
CA GLU A 942 -31.21 3.70 -49.64
C GLU A 942 -30.99 4.68 -50.82
N THR A 943 -30.90 6.00 -50.55
CA THR A 943 -30.74 7.03 -51.58
C THR A 943 -29.28 7.44 -51.87
N SER A 944 -28.30 6.98 -51.07
CA SER A 944 -26.86 7.20 -51.33
C SER A 944 -26.21 5.92 -51.86
N ASN A 945 -26.14 5.78 -53.19
CA ASN A 945 -25.73 4.55 -53.85
C ASN A 945 -24.19 4.37 -53.89
N GLN A 946 -23.60 3.92 -52.77
CA GLN A 946 -22.19 3.52 -52.68
C GLN A 946 -21.96 2.42 -51.61
N ASP A 947 -20.94 1.58 -51.84
CA ASP A 947 -20.42 0.52 -50.93
C ASP A 947 -21.34 -0.68 -50.58
N CYS A 948 -21.83 -1.36 -51.61
CA CYS A 948 -22.34 -2.75 -51.57
C CYS A 948 -21.37 -3.78 -50.91
N SER A 949 -20.10 -3.42 -50.73
CA SER A 949 -19.10 -4.19 -49.99
C SER A 949 -19.35 -4.26 -48.47
N ILE A 950 -20.00 -3.24 -47.89
CA ILE A 950 -20.18 -3.13 -46.43
C ILE A 950 -21.38 -3.97 -45.95
N GLN A 951 -22.48 -3.98 -46.69
CA GLN A 951 -23.68 -4.76 -46.34
C GLN A 951 -23.38 -6.27 -46.19
N ARG A 952 -22.59 -6.85 -47.11
CA ARG A 952 -22.13 -8.26 -47.01
C ARG A 952 -21.22 -8.56 -45.81
N VAL A 953 -20.58 -7.55 -45.22
CA VAL A 953 -19.72 -7.69 -44.04
C VAL A 953 -20.52 -7.56 -42.74
N LEU A 954 -21.68 -6.92 -42.78
CA LEU A 954 -22.67 -6.89 -41.70
C LEU A 954 -23.44 -8.22 -41.65
N GLN A 955 -24.11 -8.62 -42.73
CA GLN A 955 -24.94 -9.85 -42.80
C GLN A 955 -24.18 -11.14 -42.40
N ASN A 956 -22.88 -11.22 -42.68
CA ASN A 956 -22.05 -12.37 -42.29
C ASN A 956 -21.66 -12.40 -40.80
N LYS A 957 -21.98 -11.36 -40.00
CA LYS A 957 -21.73 -11.32 -38.55
C LYS A 957 -22.92 -11.87 -37.76
N ASP A 958 -24.14 -11.59 -38.19
CA ASP A 958 -25.33 -11.71 -37.34
C ASP A 958 -25.60 -13.16 -36.93
N TRP A 959 -25.41 -14.14 -37.83
CA TRP A 959 -25.56 -15.56 -37.51
C TRP A 959 -24.56 -16.07 -36.46
N LYS A 960 -23.32 -15.55 -36.44
CA LYS A 960 -22.31 -15.93 -35.42
C LYS A 960 -22.66 -15.36 -34.05
N VAL A 961 -23.23 -14.15 -34.01
CA VAL A 961 -23.74 -13.53 -32.78
C VAL A 961 -24.90 -14.37 -32.23
N GLU A 962 -25.90 -14.66 -33.07
CA GLU A 962 -27.07 -15.47 -32.72
C GLU A 962 -26.69 -16.88 -32.23
N GLU A 963 -25.67 -17.52 -32.84
CA GLU A 963 -25.20 -18.84 -32.41
C GLU A 963 -24.48 -18.80 -31.04
N ILE A 964 -23.74 -17.72 -30.74
CA ILE A 964 -23.12 -17.52 -29.42
C ILE A 964 -24.21 -17.28 -28.35
N GLU A 965 -25.24 -16.49 -28.65
CA GLU A 965 -26.36 -16.28 -27.71
C GLU A 965 -27.12 -17.58 -27.43
N LYS A 966 -27.36 -18.43 -28.44
CA LYS A 966 -27.92 -19.78 -28.28
C LYS A 966 -27.06 -20.72 -27.43
N LEU A 967 -25.75 -20.49 -27.32
CA LEU A 967 -24.88 -21.23 -26.39
C LEU A 967 -24.97 -20.67 -24.96
N ILE A 968 -25.04 -19.35 -24.80
CA ILE A 968 -25.21 -18.67 -23.50
C ILE A 968 -26.58 -19.01 -22.88
N GLU A 969 -27.64 -19.07 -23.68
CA GLU A 969 -28.98 -19.47 -23.23
C GLU A 969 -29.02 -20.95 -22.78
N LYS A 970 -28.31 -21.84 -23.48
CA LYS A 970 -28.16 -23.24 -23.05
C LYS A 970 -27.42 -23.37 -21.71
N LEU A 971 -26.39 -22.54 -21.46
CA LEU A 971 -25.73 -22.49 -20.14
C LEU A 971 -26.71 -22.05 -19.04
N ALA A 972 -27.50 -21.01 -19.28
CA ALA A 972 -28.53 -20.57 -18.32
C ALA A 972 -29.57 -21.67 -18.02
N LYS A 973 -29.97 -22.44 -19.05
CA LYS A 973 -30.88 -23.58 -18.88
C LYS A 973 -30.24 -24.73 -18.09
N LEU A 974 -28.97 -25.07 -18.35
CA LEU A 974 -28.25 -26.11 -17.60
C LEU A 974 -28.02 -25.71 -16.14
N SER A 975 -27.74 -24.44 -15.85
CA SER A 975 -27.63 -23.94 -14.48
C SER A 975 -28.93 -24.14 -13.68
N LYS A 976 -30.08 -23.76 -14.29
CA LYS A 976 -31.41 -23.99 -13.69
C LYS A 976 -31.75 -25.48 -13.53
N ASN A 977 -31.36 -26.33 -14.48
CA ASN A 977 -31.50 -27.78 -14.35
C ASN A 977 -30.71 -28.32 -13.15
N LEU A 978 -29.45 -27.89 -13.00
CA LEU A 978 -28.56 -28.34 -11.91
C LEU A 978 -29.08 -27.89 -10.54
N GLN A 979 -29.57 -26.65 -10.43
CA GLN A 979 -30.22 -26.15 -9.22
C GLN A 979 -31.46 -26.98 -8.86
N ALA A 980 -32.35 -27.23 -9.84
CA ALA A 980 -33.53 -28.07 -9.63
C ALA A 980 -33.20 -29.55 -9.35
N ALA A 981 -32.04 -30.05 -9.77
CA ALA A 981 -31.54 -31.37 -9.41
C ALA A 981 -30.96 -31.39 -7.98
N ASN A 982 -30.29 -30.32 -7.55
CA ASN A 982 -29.82 -30.17 -6.18
C ASN A 982 -30.99 -30.18 -5.18
N GLU A 983 -32.03 -29.37 -5.40
CA GLU A 983 -33.22 -29.36 -4.54
C GLU A 983 -33.91 -30.73 -4.47
N LYS A 984 -33.98 -31.46 -5.60
CA LYS A 984 -34.48 -32.84 -5.62
C LYS A 984 -33.60 -33.80 -4.82
N SER A 985 -32.28 -33.59 -4.78
CA SER A 985 -31.38 -34.41 -3.98
C SER A 985 -31.64 -34.27 -2.48
N LYS A 986 -31.97 -33.05 -2.00
CA LYS A 986 -32.33 -32.78 -0.60
C LYS A 986 -33.57 -33.55 -0.14
N ALA A 987 -34.53 -33.74 -1.04
CA ALA A 987 -35.82 -34.38 -0.74
C ALA A 987 -35.82 -35.92 -0.83
N VAL A 988 -34.74 -36.56 -1.31
CA VAL A 988 -34.73 -37.99 -1.63
C VAL A 988 -34.02 -38.83 -0.58
N THR A 989 -34.75 -39.77 0.02
CA THR A 989 -34.26 -40.71 1.06
C THR A 989 -33.85 -42.09 0.52
N LYS A 990 -34.06 -42.37 -0.76
CA LYS A 990 -33.75 -43.66 -1.40
C LYS A 990 -32.44 -43.61 -2.17
N ALA A 991 -31.53 -44.56 -1.88
CA ALA A 991 -30.22 -44.65 -2.52
C ALA A 991 -30.27 -44.85 -4.05
N SER A 992 -31.28 -45.59 -4.56
CA SER A 992 -31.51 -45.76 -6.01
C SER A 992 -31.75 -44.42 -6.72
N ASP A 993 -32.59 -43.59 -6.11
CA ASP A 993 -33.15 -42.39 -6.72
C ASP A 993 -32.13 -41.24 -6.59
N MET A 994 -31.42 -41.20 -5.45
CA MET A 994 -30.22 -40.39 -5.22
C MET A 994 -29.15 -40.64 -6.30
N LYS A 995 -28.91 -41.92 -6.65
CA LYS A 995 -27.93 -42.34 -7.67
C LYS A 995 -28.33 -41.90 -9.08
N ALA A 996 -29.63 -41.92 -9.41
CA ALA A 996 -30.15 -41.40 -10.67
C ALA A 996 -30.00 -39.86 -10.78
N ILE A 997 -30.33 -39.13 -9.70
CA ILE A 997 -30.14 -37.66 -9.65
C ILE A 997 -28.66 -37.30 -9.79
N LYS A 998 -27.77 -38.00 -9.07
CA LYS A 998 -26.31 -37.85 -9.19
C LYS A 998 -25.80 -38.02 -10.62
N GLN A 999 -26.28 -39.04 -11.35
CA GLN A 999 -25.92 -39.24 -12.76
C GLN A 999 -26.42 -38.10 -13.66
N HIS A 1000 -27.58 -37.51 -13.36
CA HIS A 1000 -28.08 -36.34 -14.10
C HIS A 1000 -27.20 -35.10 -13.85
N MET A 1001 -26.93 -34.76 -12.59
CA MET A 1001 -26.10 -33.60 -12.21
C MET A 1001 -24.70 -33.69 -12.84
N GLN A 1002 -24.06 -34.86 -12.77
CA GLN A 1002 -22.74 -35.07 -13.37
C GLN A 1002 -22.74 -34.87 -14.89
N LYS A 1003 -23.82 -35.25 -15.57
CA LYS A 1003 -23.99 -35.05 -17.02
C LYS A 1003 -24.20 -33.57 -17.36
N ASP A 1004 -25.05 -32.85 -16.62
CA ASP A 1004 -25.29 -31.42 -16.85
C ASP A 1004 -23.99 -30.60 -16.73
N ILE A 1005 -23.15 -30.93 -15.74
CA ILE A 1005 -21.86 -30.27 -15.50
C ILE A 1005 -20.84 -30.58 -16.60
N ASP A 1006 -20.81 -31.83 -17.09
CA ASP A 1006 -19.99 -32.22 -18.25
C ASP A 1006 -20.48 -31.56 -19.55
N GLU A 1007 -21.74 -31.14 -19.62
CA GLU A 1007 -22.31 -30.38 -20.74
C GLU A 1007 -22.01 -28.87 -20.62
N VAL A 1008 -22.14 -28.28 -19.43
CA VAL A 1008 -21.68 -26.90 -19.13
C VAL A 1008 -20.22 -26.71 -19.52
N GLY A 1009 -19.33 -27.63 -19.13
CA GLY A 1009 -17.92 -27.60 -19.51
C GLY A 1009 -17.67 -27.66 -21.02
N LYS A 1010 -18.54 -28.31 -21.80
CA LYS A 1010 -18.43 -28.35 -23.27
C LYS A 1010 -18.94 -27.05 -23.90
N ILE A 1011 -20.08 -26.55 -23.44
CA ILE A 1011 -20.70 -25.34 -24.00
C ILE A 1011 -19.87 -24.09 -23.67
N ALA A 1012 -19.32 -23.96 -22.45
CA ALA A 1012 -18.45 -22.84 -22.06
C ALA A 1012 -17.18 -22.77 -22.95
N ARG A 1013 -16.54 -23.91 -23.22
CA ARG A 1013 -15.39 -24.01 -24.14
C ARG A 1013 -15.77 -23.63 -25.58
N SER A 1014 -16.93 -24.07 -26.05
CA SER A 1014 -17.45 -23.72 -27.38
C SER A 1014 -17.73 -22.21 -27.51
N ALA A 1015 -18.39 -21.60 -26.52
CA ALA A 1015 -18.70 -20.18 -26.48
C ALA A 1015 -17.42 -19.31 -26.46
N LYS A 1016 -16.44 -19.66 -25.60
CA LYS A 1016 -15.12 -19.00 -25.58
C LYS A 1016 -14.44 -19.05 -26.96
N SER A 1017 -14.35 -20.24 -27.57
CA SER A 1017 -13.70 -20.41 -28.88
C SER A 1017 -14.35 -19.56 -29.98
N LYS A 1018 -15.67 -19.40 -29.97
CA LYS A 1018 -16.41 -18.59 -30.96
C LYS A 1018 -16.31 -17.09 -30.68
N LEU A 1019 -16.21 -16.68 -29.41
CA LEU A 1019 -15.93 -15.29 -29.05
C LEU A 1019 -14.53 -14.84 -29.50
N GLU A 1020 -13.52 -15.69 -29.33
CA GLU A 1020 -12.18 -15.42 -29.86
C GLU A 1020 -12.14 -15.39 -31.40
N GLU A 1021 -12.94 -16.22 -32.06
CA GLU A 1021 -13.10 -16.17 -33.52
C GLU A 1021 -13.75 -14.86 -33.97
N LEU A 1022 -14.79 -14.40 -33.25
CA LEU A 1022 -15.46 -13.14 -33.52
C LEU A 1022 -14.55 -11.92 -33.28
N ASP A 1023 -13.65 -11.98 -32.28
CA ASP A 1023 -12.59 -10.98 -32.09
C ASP A 1023 -11.59 -10.97 -33.25
N ARG A 1024 -11.15 -12.15 -33.74
CA ARG A 1024 -10.29 -12.28 -34.93
C ARG A 1024 -10.96 -11.72 -36.19
N ASP A 1025 -12.24 -12.02 -36.40
CA ASP A 1025 -13.04 -11.49 -37.53
C ASP A 1025 -13.23 -9.97 -37.45
N ASN A 1026 -13.45 -9.42 -36.25
CA ASN A 1026 -13.51 -7.97 -36.02
C ASN A 1026 -12.14 -7.33 -36.34
N LEU A 1027 -11.03 -7.93 -35.88
CA LEU A 1027 -9.68 -7.43 -36.14
C LEU A 1027 -9.34 -7.43 -37.64
N ALA A 1028 -9.64 -8.52 -38.36
CA ALA A 1028 -9.44 -8.63 -39.80
C ALA A 1028 -10.33 -7.63 -40.59
N SER A 1029 -11.56 -7.39 -40.12
CA SER A 1029 -12.47 -6.42 -40.75
C SER A 1029 -11.96 -4.99 -40.73
N ARG A 1030 -11.07 -4.61 -39.79
CA ARG A 1030 -10.45 -3.27 -39.71
C ARG A 1030 -9.55 -2.91 -40.90
N GLN A 1031 -9.22 -3.89 -41.75
CA GLN A 1031 -8.44 -3.67 -42.98
C GLN A 1031 -9.32 -3.30 -44.19
N LYS A 1032 -10.66 -3.32 -44.05
CA LYS A 1032 -11.61 -3.04 -45.15
C LYS A 1032 -12.01 -1.55 -45.17
N PRO A 1033 -12.33 -0.98 -46.36
CA PRO A 1033 -12.91 0.37 -46.46
C PRO A 1033 -14.14 0.55 -45.55
N GLY A 1034 -14.33 1.74 -45.00
CA GLY A 1034 -15.39 2.07 -44.03
C GLY A 1034 -15.29 1.39 -42.65
N CYS A 1035 -14.54 0.29 -42.52
CA CYS A 1035 -14.48 -0.56 -41.33
C CYS A 1035 -13.26 -0.29 -40.42
N GLY A 1036 -12.46 0.75 -40.72
CA GLY A 1036 -11.22 1.07 -40.00
C GLY A 1036 -11.43 1.37 -38.51
N LYS A 1037 -10.35 1.22 -37.73
CA LYS A 1037 -10.37 1.32 -36.25
C LYS A 1037 -11.02 2.64 -35.77
N GLY A 1038 -12.12 2.54 -35.03
CA GLY A 1038 -12.91 3.66 -34.52
C GLY A 1038 -14.11 4.10 -35.38
N SER A 1039 -14.32 3.52 -36.57
CA SER A 1039 -15.52 3.81 -37.37
C SER A 1039 -16.80 3.38 -36.65
N GLY A 1040 -17.97 3.86 -37.10
CA GLY A 1040 -19.26 3.47 -36.51
C GLY A 1040 -19.48 1.94 -36.57
N VAL A 1041 -19.05 1.31 -37.67
CA VAL A 1041 -19.10 -0.15 -37.83
C VAL A 1041 -18.14 -0.84 -36.87
N ASP A 1042 -16.89 -0.36 -36.73
CA ASP A 1042 -15.93 -0.95 -35.79
C ASP A 1042 -16.38 -0.82 -34.33
N ARG A 1043 -16.93 0.34 -33.95
CA ARG A 1043 -17.47 0.58 -32.60
C ARG A 1043 -18.66 -0.32 -32.30
N SER A 1044 -19.66 -0.36 -33.18
CA SER A 1044 -20.82 -1.27 -33.05
C SER A 1044 -20.37 -2.74 -32.96
N ARG A 1045 -19.54 -3.20 -33.90
CA ARG A 1045 -19.03 -4.57 -33.92
C ARG A 1045 -18.24 -4.94 -32.66
N THR A 1046 -17.48 -4.00 -32.09
CA THR A 1046 -16.73 -4.20 -30.85
C THR A 1046 -17.69 -4.27 -29.66
N ALA A 1047 -18.65 -3.35 -29.55
CA ALA A 1047 -19.66 -3.32 -28.49
C ALA A 1047 -20.47 -4.63 -28.41
N THR A 1048 -20.97 -5.17 -29.54
CA THR A 1048 -21.67 -6.47 -29.56
C THR A 1048 -20.79 -7.59 -28.99
N THR A 1049 -19.52 -7.63 -29.37
CA THR A 1049 -18.61 -8.71 -28.95
C THR A 1049 -18.24 -8.60 -27.46
N ILE A 1050 -18.08 -7.39 -26.90
CA ILE A 1050 -17.89 -7.22 -25.45
C ILE A 1050 -19.18 -7.58 -24.70
N ALA A 1051 -20.36 -7.18 -25.17
CA ALA A 1051 -21.64 -7.51 -24.55
C ALA A 1051 -21.87 -9.03 -24.44
N LEU A 1052 -21.51 -9.80 -25.48
CA LEU A 1052 -21.55 -11.27 -25.42
C LEU A 1052 -20.57 -11.86 -24.39
N LYS A 1053 -19.38 -11.27 -24.23
CA LYS A 1053 -18.43 -11.66 -23.17
C LYS A 1053 -18.96 -11.34 -21.77
N LYS A 1054 -19.59 -10.17 -21.57
CA LYS A 1054 -20.25 -9.77 -20.30
C LYS A 1054 -21.36 -10.78 -19.95
N LYS A 1055 -22.28 -11.08 -20.88
CA LYS A 1055 -23.30 -12.14 -20.74
C LYS A 1055 -22.71 -13.52 -20.39
N LEU A 1056 -21.58 -13.91 -21.00
CA LEU A 1056 -20.93 -15.19 -20.68
C LEU A 1056 -20.27 -15.17 -19.29
N LYS A 1057 -19.55 -14.09 -18.92
CA LYS A 1057 -18.94 -13.90 -17.58
C LYS A 1057 -20.00 -14.00 -16.48
N GLU A 1058 -21.17 -13.38 -16.70
CA GLU A 1058 -22.34 -13.44 -15.82
C GLU A 1058 -22.87 -14.87 -15.64
N ARG A 1059 -23.21 -15.60 -16.73
CA ARG A 1059 -23.70 -16.98 -16.63
C ARG A 1059 -22.70 -17.96 -16.02
N MET A 1060 -21.40 -17.73 -16.20
CA MET A 1060 -20.36 -18.52 -15.55
C MET A 1060 -20.25 -18.21 -14.03
N SER A 1061 -20.52 -16.97 -13.62
CA SER A 1061 -20.55 -16.56 -12.20
C SER A 1061 -21.80 -17.08 -11.46
N GLU A 1062 -22.96 -17.12 -12.13
CA GLU A 1062 -24.16 -17.80 -11.62
C GLU A 1062 -23.91 -19.29 -11.34
N PHE A 1063 -23.18 -19.96 -12.25
CA PHE A 1063 -22.81 -21.36 -12.08
C PHE A 1063 -21.77 -21.59 -10.97
N GLN A 1064 -20.83 -20.65 -10.77
CA GLN A 1064 -19.86 -20.71 -9.67
C GLN A 1064 -20.51 -20.52 -8.30
N THR A 1065 -21.44 -19.56 -8.16
CA THR A 1065 -22.16 -19.34 -6.90
C THR A 1065 -23.05 -20.54 -6.54
N LEU A 1066 -23.76 -21.12 -7.54
CA LEU A 1066 -24.50 -22.38 -7.36
C LEU A 1066 -23.60 -23.54 -6.89
N ARG A 1067 -22.38 -23.68 -7.42
CA ARG A 1067 -21.38 -24.65 -6.92
C ARG A 1067 -21.06 -24.43 -5.45
N GLU A 1068 -20.81 -23.19 -5.06
CA GLU A 1068 -20.38 -22.85 -3.70
C GLU A 1068 -21.49 -23.12 -2.68
N THR A 1069 -22.76 -22.83 -3.03
CA THR A 1069 -23.93 -23.27 -2.27
C THR A 1069 -23.99 -24.79 -2.10
N ILE A 1070 -23.80 -25.56 -3.19
CA ILE A 1070 -23.79 -27.04 -3.13
C ILE A 1070 -22.65 -27.57 -2.25
N LYS A 1071 -21.48 -26.92 -2.20
CA LYS A 1071 -20.37 -27.31 -1.33
C LYS A 1071 -20.68 -27.04 0.15
N GLN A 1072 -21.25 -25.88 0.48
CA GLN A 1072 -21.65 -25.52 1.84
C GLN A 1072 -22.75 -26.44 2.37
N GLU A 1073 -23.80 -26.70 1.59
CA GLU A 1073 -24.87 -27.65 1.94
C GLU A 1073 -24.33 -29.06 2.20
N TYR A 1074 -23.30 -29.49 1.46
CA TYR A 1074 -22.63 -30.76 1.70
C TYR A 1074 -21.81 -30.77 3.00
N GLN A 1075 -21.06 -29.70 3.30
CA GLN A 1075 -20.32 -29.55 4.57
C GLN A 1075 -21.27 -29.62 5.77
N GLU A 1076 -22.42 -28.93 5.73
CA GLU A 1076 -23.45 -29.02 6.78
C GLU A 1076 -24.02 -30.45 6.95
N VAL A 1077 -24.31 -31.15 5.86
CA VAL A 1077 -24.80 -32.54 5.93
C VAL A 1077 -23.74 -33.49 6.51
N VAL A 1078 -22.45 -33.22 6.27
CA VAL A 1078 -21.35 -33.95 6.91
C VAL A 1078 -21.25 -33.61 8.40
N GLU A 1079 -21.25 -32.33 8.80
CA GLU A 1079 -21.21 -31.92 10.22
C GLU A 1079 -22.35 -32.58 11.02
N ARG A 1080 -23.60 -32.45 10.55
CA ARG A 1080 -24.78 -33.01 11.21
C ARG A 1080 -24.68 -34.54 11.37
N ARG A 1081 -24.13 -35.24 10.38
CA ARG A 1081 -23.93 -36.71 10.43
C ARG A 1081 -22.75 -37.13 11.31
N VAL A 1082 -21.65 -36.36 11.34
CA VAL A 1082 -20.54 -36.55 12.29
C VAL A 1082 -21.04 -36.38 13.72
N PHE A 1083 -21.76 -35.29 14.01
CA PHE A 1083 -22.37 -35.02 15.31
C PHE A 1083 -23.31 -36.15 15.76
N THR A 1084 -24.14 -36.67 14.84
CA THR A 1084 -25.08 -37.77 15.12
C THR A 1084 -24.38 -39.08 15.49
N VAL A 1085 -23.15 -39.33 15.02
CA VAL A 1085 -22.40 -40.57 15.28
C VAL A 1085 -21.38 -40.43 16.43
N THR A 1086 -20.82 -39.24 16.65
CA THR A 1086 -19.78 -39.00 17.66
C THR A 1086 -20.30 -38.33 18.95
N GLY A 1087 -21.51 -37.76 18.93
CA GLY A 1087 -22.10 -36.99 20.03
C GLY A 1087 -21.48 -35.60 20.27
N ASN A 1088 -20.36 -35.29 19.62
CA ASN A 1088 -19.62 -34.04 19.75
C ASN A 1088 -19.61 -33.28 18.42
N ARG A 1089 -19.66 -31.93 18.49
CA ARG A 1089 -19.36 -31.11 17.31
C ARG A 1089 -17.86 -31.18 17.04
N ALA A 1090 -17.51 -31.55 15.81
CA ALA A 1090 -16.14 -31.44 15.34
C ALA A 1090 -15.84 -29.98 14.97
N ASP A 1091 -14.62 -29.55 15.26
CA ASP A 1091 -14.03 -28.29 14.80
C ASP A 1091 -13.89 -28.25 13.28
N GLU A 1092 -14.06 -27.05 12.69
CA GLU A 1092 -14.12 -26.82 11.24
C GLU A 1092 -12.85 -27.33 10.51
N GLU A 1093 -11.68 -27.14 11.11
CA GLU A 1093 -10.41 -27.66 10.57
C GLU A 1093 -10.39 -29.20 10.56
N THR A 1094 -10.96 -29.87 11.56
CA THR A 1094 -11.10 -31.34 11.56
C THR A 1094 -12.12 -31.80 10.52
N ILE A 1095 -13.21 -31.06 10.28
CA ILE A 1095 -14.20 -31.37 9.23
C ILE A 1095 -13.55 -31.27 7.84
N ASP A 1096 -12.86 -30.17 7.54
CA ASP A 1096 -12.20 -30.00 6.24
C ASP A 1096 -11.04 -30.98 6.05
N ARG A 1097 -10.24 -31.28 7.08
CA ARG A 1097 -9.23 -32.35 7.03
C ARG A 1097 -9.85 -33.74 6.77
N LEU A 1098 -11.05 -34.04 7.29
CA LEU A 1098 -11.78 -35.27 7.00
C LEU A 1098 -12.25 -35.35 5.54
N ILE A 1099 -12.68 -34.21 4.98
CA ILE A 1099 -13.06 -34.07 3.57
C ILE A 1099 -11.81 -34.23 2.68
N GLU A 1100 -10.74 -33.46 2.91
CA GLU A 1100 -9.50 -33.49 2.13
C GLU A 1100 -8.83 -34.87 2.13
N THR A 1101 -8.59 -35.46 3.31
CA THR A 1101 -7.93 -36.77 3.41
C THR A 1101 -8.82 -37.91 2.91
N GLY A 1102 -10.15 -37.77 3.00
CA GLY A 1102 -11.10 -38.87 2.77
C GLY A 1102 -11.01 -39.99 3.81
N ASN A 1103 -10.24 -39.80 4.88
CA ASN A 1103 -9.90 -40.83 5.86
C ASN A 1103 -10.93 -40.94 7.01
N SER A 1104 -12.16 -40.43 6.78
CA SER A 1104 -13.28 -40.55 7.72
C SER A 1104 -13.62 -41.99 8.07
N GLU A 1105 -13.36 -42.91 7.14
CA GLU A 1105 -13.50 -44.36 7.35
C GLU A 1105 -12.78 -44.86 8.61
N GLN A 1106 -11.60 -44.33 8.96
CA GLN A 1106 -10.87 -44.77 10.17
C GLN A 1106 -11.49 -44.27 11.48
N ILE A 1107 -11.99 -43.03 11.53
CA ILE A 1107 -12.66 -42.50 12.73
C ILE A 1107 -14.03 -43.16 12.91
N PHE A 1108 -14.78 -43.34 11.82
CA PHE A 1108 -16.09 -43.98 11.86
C PHE A 1108 -16.00 -45.49 12.15
N GLN A 1109 -15.02 -46.23 11.61
CA GLN A 1109 -14.80 -47.64 12.01
C GLN A 1109 -14.51 -47.77 13.52
N LYS A 1110 -13.77 -46.83 14.10
CA LYS A 1110 -13.49 -46.82 15.54
C LYS A 1110 -14.74 -46.56 16.37
N ALA A 1111 -15.58 -45.60 15.99
CA ALA A 1111 -16.88 -45.37 16.64
C ALA A 1111 -17.86 -46.55 16.46
N ILE A 1112 -17.83 -47.23 15.31
CA ILE A 1112 -18.65 -48.43 15.03
C ILE A 1112 -18.24 -49.59 15.94
N GLN A 1113 -16.94 -49.77 16.23
CA GLN A 1113 -16.46 -50.76 17.21
C GLN A 1113 -16.99 -50.51 18.63
N GLU A 1114 -17.27 -49.25 19.00
CA GLU A 1114 -17.72 -48.88 20.35
C GLU A 1114 -19.26 -48.93 20.53
N GLN A 1115 -20.06 -48.86 19.45
CA GLN A 1115 -21.55 -48.85 19.56
C GLN A 1115 -22.35 -49.86 18.70
N GLY A 1116 -21.72 -50.65 17.82
CA GLY A 1116 -22.28 -51.93 17.36
C GLY A 1116 -23.70 -51.95 16.77
N ARG A 1117 -23.99 -51.15 15.72
CA ARG A 1117 -25.23 -51.28 14.93
C ARG A 1117 -24.97 -51.36 13.42
N GLY A 1118 -25.49 -52.40 12.76
CA GLY A 1118 -25.26 -52.67 11.34
C GLY A 1118 -25.80 -51.60 10.37
N GLN A 1119 -26.76 -50.78 10.79
CA GLN A 1119 -27.33 -49.69 9.98
C GLN A 1119 -26.30 -48.61 9.59
N VAL A 1120 -25.17 -48.50 10.30
CA VAL A 1120 -24.16 -47.48 10.01
C VAL A 1120 -23.43 -47.74 8.69
N MET A 1121 -23.30 -49.00 8.26
CA MET A 1121 -22.51 -49.37 7.07
C MET A 1121 -23.14 -48.87 5.76
N ASP A 1122 -24.46 -48.98 5.61
CA ASP A 1122 -25.17 -48.45 4.43
C ASP A 1122 -25.08 -46.91 4.38
N THR A 1123 -25.19 -46.24 5.53
CA THR A 1123 -24.99 -44.78 5.59
C THR A 1123 -23.54 -44.35 5.35
N LEU A 1124 -22.55 -45.17 5.73
CA LEU A 1124 -21.13 -44.93 5.46
C LEU A 1124 -20.85 -45.07 3.96
N ALA A 1125 -21.40 -46.09 3.31
CA ALA A 1125 -21.35 -46.26 1.86
C ALA A 1125 -22.02 -45.09 1.11
N GLU A 1126 -23.17 -44.60 1.61
CA GLU A 1126 -23.85 -43.43 1.06
C GLU A 1126 -23.00 -42.15 1.19
N ILE A 1127 -22.32 -41.95 2.32
CA ILE A 1127 -21.39 -40.83 2.55
C ILE A 1127 -20.19 -40.95 1.59
N HIS A 1128 -19.59 -42.13 1.46
CA HIS A 1128 -18.44 -42.37 0.57
C HIS A 1128 -18.82 -42.17 -0.90
N GLU A 1129 -20.00 -42.61 -1.35
CA GLU A 1129 -20.46 -42.37 -2.72
C GLU A 1129 -20.77 -40.90 -3.00
N ARG A 1130 -21.23 -40.12 -2.01
CA ARG A 1130 -21.34 -38.64 -2.14
C ARG A 1130 -19.96 -38.00 -2.18
N HIS A 1131 -19.05 -38.34 -1.26
CA HIS A 1131 -17.73 -37.72 -1.12
C HIS A 1131 -16.89 -37.77 -2.40
N ASN A 1132 -16.80 -38.96 -3.01
CA ASN A 1132 -16.07 -39.12 -4.27
C ASN A 1132 -16.72 -38.33 -5.42
N THR A 1133 -18.03 -38.04 -5.35
CA THR A 1133 -18.70 -37.14 -6.30
C THR A 1133 -18.23 -35.70 -6.12
N VAL A 1134 -18.12 -35.22 -4.88
CA VAL A 1134 -17.63 -33.86 -4.58
C VAL A 1134 -16.19 -33.67 -5.05
N LYS A 1135 -15.33 -34.69 -4.94
CA LYS A 1135 -13.95 -34.63 -5.46
C LYS A 1135 -13.85 -34.66 -6.98
N ASP A 1136 -14.71 -35.41 -7.69
CA ASP A 1136 -14.75 -35.40 -9.16
C ASP A 1136 -15.40 -34.12 -9.72
N LEU A 1137 -16.40 -33.58 -9.01
CA LEU A 1137 -16.94 -32.23 -9.22
C LEU A 1137 -15.83 -31.19 -9.12
N GLU A 1138 -15.14 -31.13 -7.98
CA GLU A 1138 -14.09 -30.15 -7.70
C GLU A 1138 -12.96 -30.21 -8.74
N ARG A 1139 -12.53 -31.41 -9.13
CA ARG A 1139 -11.53 -31.61 -10.20
C ARG A 1139 -11.97 -31.04 -11.55
N LYS A 1140 -13.21 -31.31 -11.98
CA LYS A 1140 -13.76 -30.78 -13.24
C LYS A 1140 -14.03 -29.27 -13.17
N LEU A 1141 -14.30 -28.75 -11.98
CA LEU A 1141 -14.55 -27.33 -11.73
C LEU A 1141 -13.26 -26.50 -11.71
N LEU A 1142 -12.10 -27.10 -11.41
CA LEU A 1142 -10.79 -26.45 -11.61
C LEU A 1142 -10.49 -26.19 -13.10
N GLU A 1143 -10.89 -27.07 -14.03
CA GLU A 1143 -10.79 -26.78 -15.48
C GLU A 1143 -11.66 -25.57 -15.89
N LEU A 1144 -12.86 -25.47 -15.31
CA LEU A 1144 -13.78 -24.36 -15.54
C LEU A 1144 -13.28 -23.04 -14.93
N GLN A 1145 -12.57 -23.11 -13.80
CA GLN A 1145 -11.94 -21.96 -13.16
C GLN A 1145 -10.84 -21.32 -14.03
N GLN A 1146 -10.08 -22.12 -14.79
CA GLN A 1146 -9.13 -21.58 -15.77
C GLN A 1146 -9.86 -20.80 -16.88
N ILE A 1147 -10.99 -21.32 -17.38
CA ILE A 1147 -11.81 -20.61 -18.38
C ILE A 1147 -12.34 -19.28 -17.81
N PHE A 1148 -12.72 -19.25 -16.52
CA PHE A 1148 -13.13 -18.02 -15.85
C PHE A 1148 -11.99 -17.00 -15.74
N VAL A 1149 -10.78 -17.42 -15.34
CA VAL A 1149 -9.60 -16.52 -15.27
C VAL A 1149 -9.28 -15.95 -16.65
N ASP A 1150 -9.24 -16.78 -17.69
CA ASP A 1150 -8.99 -16.34 -19.07
C ASP A 1150 -10.06 -15.33 -19.55
N MET A 1151 -11.33 -15.57 -19.22
CA MET A 1151 -12.45 -14.69 -19.60
C MET A 1151 -12.47 -13.41 -18.78
N ALA A 1152 -12.08 -13.44 -17.50
CA ALA A 1152 -11.95 -12.24 -16.67
C ALA A 1152 -10.88 -11.32 -17.25
N VAL A 1153 -9.68 -11.84 -17.57
CA VAL A 1153 -8.61 -11.09 -18.23
C VAL A 1153 -9.07 -10.51 -19.59
N LEU A 1154 -9.81 -11.29 -20.39
CA LEU A 1154 -10.33 -10.87 -21.71
C LEU A 1154 -11.52 -9.89 -21.65
N VAL A 1155 -12.12 -9.67 -20.49
CA VAL A 1155 -13.19 -8.68 -20.24
C VAL A 1155 -12.64 -7.42 -19.57
N ASP A 1156 -11.83 -7.56 -18.52
CA ASP A 1156 -11.25 -6.44 -17.78
C ASP A 1156 -10.31 -5.61 -18.70
N ALA A 1157 -9.57 -6.27 -19.60
CA ALA A 1157 -8.78 -5.60 -20.65
C ALA A 1157 -9.63 -4.86 -21.71
N GLN A 1158 -10.96 -4.89 -21.61
CA GLN A 1158 -11.91 -4.17 -22.45
C GLN A 1158 -12.89 -3.29 -21.63
N GLY A 1159 -12.77 -3.27 -20.30
CA GLY A 1159 -13.66 -2.55 -19.37
C GLY A 1159 -13.72 -1.05 -19.60
N GLU A 1160 -12.56 -0.38 -19.69
CA GLU A 1160 -12.49 1.08 -19.93
C GLU A 1160 -13.21 1.50 -21.25
N ILE A 1161 -13.25 0.63 -22.26
CA ILE A 1161 -14.00 0.87 -23.51
C ILE A 1161 -15.49 0.64 -23.29
N LEU A 1162 -15.87 -0.34 -22.45
CA LEU A 1162 -17.26 -0.67 -22.17
C LEU A 1162 -17.92 0.43 -21.32
N ASP A 1163 -17.30 0.87 -20.23
CA ASP A 1163 -17.84 1.93 -19.35
C ASP A 1163 -18.06 3.23 -20.14
N ASN A 1164 -17.15 3.57 -21.06
CA ASN A 1164 -17.29 4.72 -21.96
C ASN A 1164 -18.43 4.55 -22.99
N ILE A 1165 -18.72 3.32 -23.43
CA ILE A 1165 -19.85 3.04 -24.35
C ILE A 1165 -21.17 2.98 -23.58
N GLU A 1166 -21.22 2.36 -22.41
CA GLU A 1166 -22.40 2.28 -21.55
C GLU A 1166 -22.80 3.70 -21.10
N SER A 1167 -21.84 4.53 -20.70
CA SER A 1167 -22.03 5.98 -20.46
C SER A 1167 -22.50 6.75 -21.70
N GLN A 1168 -21.90 6.54 -22.88
CA GLN A 1168 -22.33 7.22 -24.12
C GLN A 1168 -23.71 6.77 -24.61
N VAL A 1169 -24.12 5.52 -24.36
CA VAL A 1169 -25.44 5.00 -24.73
C VAL A 1169 -26.50 5.49 -23.75
N LEU A 1170 -26.24 5.47 -22.43
CA LEU A 1170 -27.12 6.06 -21.42
C LEU A 1170 -27.30 7.56 -21.66
N GLY A 1171 -26.21 8.31 -21.87
CA GLY A 1171 -26.27 9.73 -22.22
C GLY A 1171 -26.99 10.00 -23.55
N ALA A 1172 -26.88 9.11 -24.55
CA ALA A 1172 -27.65 9.23 -25.78
C ALA A 1172 -29.15 8.99 -25.56
N VAL A 1173 -29.54 8.05 -24.69
CA VAL A 1173 -30.94 7.83 -24.29
C VAL A 1173 -31.46 9.06 -23.55
N ASP A 1174 -30.74 9.58 -22.56
CA ASP A 1174 -31.12 10.80 -21.82
C ASP A 1174 -31.23 12.03 -22.73
N HIS A 1175 -30.32 12.19 -23.70
CA HIS A 1175 -30.40 13.29 -24.68
C HIS A 1175 -31.58 13.13 -25.66
N VAL A 1176 -31.93 11.90 -26.06
CA VAL A 1176 -33.12 11.64 -26.90
C VAL A 1176 -34.41 11.81 -26.10
N GLN A 1177 -34.44 11.41 -24.83
CA GLN A 1177 -35.58 11.58 -23.92
C GLN A 1177 -35.79 13.06 -23.57
N SER A 1178 -34.71 13.77 -23.22
CA SER A 1178 -34.71 15.23 -23.04
C SER A 1178 -35.11 15.97 -24.31
N GLY A 1179 -34.60 15.54 -25.47
CA GLY A 1179 -34.92 16.11 -26.78
C GLY A 1179 -36.38 15.91 -27.19
N THR A 1180 -36.96 14.75 -26.90
CA THR A 1180 -38.40 14.49 -27.15
C THR A 1180 -39.30 15.26 -26.18
N VAL A 1181 -38.93 15.40 -24.91
CA VAL A 1181 -39.62 16.31 -23.96
C VAL A 1181 -39.52 17.78 -24.41
N ALA A 1182 -38.35 18.22 -24.89
CA ALA A 1182 -38.17 19.56 -25.44
C ALA A 1182 -39.02 19.79 -26.71
N LEU A 1183 -39.08 18.82 -27.62
CA LEU A 1183 -39.95 18.86 -28.81
C LEU A 1183 -41.44 18.88 -28.43
N GLN A 1184 -41.87 18.14 -27.40
CA GLN A 1184 -43.24 18.21 -26.89
C GLN A 1184 -43.55 19.60 -26.29
N LYS A 1185 -42.65 20.16 -25.47
CA LYS A 1185 -42.77 21.55 -24.95
C LYS A 1185 -42.85 22.56 -26.10
N ALA A 1186 -41.96 22.48 -27.09
CA ALA A 1186 -41.97 23.34 -28.27
C ALA A 1186 -43.26 23.23 -29.10
N LYS A 1187 -43.79 22.00 -29.29
CA LYS A 1187 -45.07 21.77 -29.97
C LYS A 1187 -46.27 22.33 -29.20
N LYS A 1188 -46.25 22.25 -27.86
CA LYS A 1188 -47.26 22.86 -26.97
C LYS A 1188 -47.21 24.39 -27.05
N LEU A 1189 -46.01 24.99 -26.98
CA LEU A 1189 -45.79 26.43 -27.15
C LEU A 1189 -46.24 26.91 -28.53
N GLN A 1190 -45.81 26.26 -29.63
CA GLN A 1190 -46.20 26.63 -30.98
C GLN A 1190 -47.73 26.59 -31.18
N LYS A 1191 -48.44 25.60 -30.60
CA LYS A 1191 -49.91 25.53 -30.64
C LYS A 1191 -50.53 26.71 -29.86
N ASN A 1192 -49.91 27.15 -28.76
CA ASN A 1192 -50.39 28.29 -27.97
C ASN A 1192 -50.12 29.64 -28.67
N SER A 1193 -48.93 29.83 -29.24
CA SER A 1193 -48.61 31.02 -30.05
C SER A 1193 -49.54 31.16 -31.26
N ARG A 1194 -49.90 30.05 -31.92
CA ARG A 1194 -50.90 30.06 -33.00
C ARG A 1194 -52.29 30.48 -32.50
N LYS A 1195 -52.75 30.02 -31.32
CA LYS A 1195 -54.00 30.51 -30.71
C LYS A 1195 -53.96 32.02 -30.49
N TRP A 1196 -52.91 32.52 -29.83
CA TRP A 1196 -52.75 33.96 -29.57
C TRP A 1196 -52.67 34.79 -30.84
N MET A 1197 -51.99 34.31 -31.89
CA MET A 1197 -51.96 34.95 -33.20
C MET A 1197 -53.35 35.01 -33.86
N CYS A 1198 -54.14 33.93 -33.78
CA CYS A 1198 -55.53 33.94 -34.26
C CYS A 1198 -56.42 34.90 -33.46
N ILE A 1199 -56.27 34.96 -32.14
CA ILE A 1199 -56.99 35.91 -31.27
C ILE A 1199 -56.61 37.36 -31.64
N ALA A 1200 -55.33 37.66 -31.83
CA ALA A 1200 -54.86 38.97 -32.25
C ALA A 1200 -55.42 39.38 -33.63
N ILE A 1201 -55.50 38.45 -34.59
CA ILE A 1201 -56.12 38.69 -35.90
C ILE A 1201 -57.63 38.95 -35.77
N ILE A 1202 -58.34 38.22 -34.91
CA ILE A 1202 -59.77 38.45 -34.66
C ILE A 1202 -59.99 39.83 -34.00
N ILE A 1203 -59.16 40.22 -33.04
CA ILE A 1203 -59.20 41.55 -32.42
C ILE A 1203 -58.92 42.63 -33.45
N LEU A 1204 -57.91 42.46 -34.32
CA LEU A 1204 -57.60 43.38 -35.41
C LEU A 1204 -58.79 43.54 -36.38
N LEU A 1205 -59.44 42.44 -36.77
CA LEU A 1205 -60.63 42.45 -37.62
C LEU A 1205 -61.82 43.14 -36.94
N LEU A 1206 -62.03 42.92 -35.64
CA LEU A 1206 -63.06 43.62 -34.87
C LEU A 1206 -62.79 45.13 -34.78
N ILE A 1207 -61.53 45.54 -34.58
CA ILE A 1207 -61.12 46.95 -34.61
C ILE A 1207 -61.38 47.56 -36.00
N VAL A 1208 -61.02 46.86 -37.08
CA VAL A 1208 -61.33 47.31 -38.46
C VAL A 1208 -62.83 47.43 -38.69
N ILE A 1209 -63.64 46.48 -38.22
CA ILE A 1209 -65.11 46.55 -38.31
C ILE A 1209 -65.66 47.73 -37.50
N ILE A 1210 -65.15 47.99 -36.30
CA ILE A 1210 -65.53 49.14 -35.47
C ILE A 1210 -65.16 50.46 -36.15
N ILE A 1211 -63.98 50.55 -36.78
CA ILE A 1211 -63.55 51.72 -37.56
C ILE A 1211 -64.46 51.91 -38.78
N VAL A 1212 -64.74 50.85 -39.54
CA VAL A 1212 -65.65 50.89 -40.70
C VAL A 1212 -67.06 51.34 -40.29
N ILE A 1213 -67.59 50.82 -39.18
CA ILE A 1213 -68.87 51.29 -38.62
C ILE A 1213 -68.79 52.76 -38.18
N ALA A 1214 -67.72 53.18 -37.51
CA ALA A 1214 -67.53 54.57 -37.07
C ALA A 1214 -67.36 55.55 -38.25
N VAL A 1215 -66.85 55.10 -39.40
CA VAL A 1215 -66.69 55.90 -40.63
C VAL A 1215 -67.96 55.92 -41.48
N ILE A 1216 -68.78 54.85 -41.48
CA ILE A 1216 -70.03 54.79 -42.26
C ILE A 1216 -71.21 55.42 -41.50
N LYS A 1217 -71.30 55.25 -40.18
CA LYS A 1217 -72.43 55.70 -39.35
C LYS A 1217 -72.71 57.23 -39.38
N PRO A 1218 -71.75 58.14 -39.62
CA PRO A 1218 -72.01 59.56 -39.85
C PRO A 1218 -72.83 59.86 -41.11
N TRP A 1219 -72.87 58.96 -42.10
CA TRP A 1219 -73.54 59.18 -43.40
C TRP A 1219 -74.95 58.54 -43.47
N SER A 1220 -75.52 58.12 -42.34
CA SER A 1220 -76.83 57.44 -42.28
C SER A 1220 -77.95 58.23 -41.58
N LYS A 1221 -77.79 59.56 -41.40
CA LYS A 1221 -78.85 60.46 -40.93
C LYS A 1221 -78.76 61.85 -41.58
N GLY A 1222 -79.52 62.06 -42.66
CA GLY A 1222 -79.67 63.37 -43.31
C GLY A 1222 -79.52 63.28 -44.83
N GLY A 1223 -80.58 62.84 -45.51
CA GLY A 1223 -80.63 62.56 -46.95
C GLY A 1223 -81.70 61.52 -47.24
#